data_AF-A0A536RM48-F1
#
_entry.id   AF-A0A536RM48-F1
#
_cell.length_a   1.000
_cell.length_b   1.000
_cell.length_c   1.000
_cell.angle_alpha   90.00
_cell.angle_beta   90.00
_cell.angle_gamma   90.00
#
_symmetry.space_group_name_H-M   'P 1'
#
loop_
_entity.id
_entity.type
_entity.pdbx_description
1 polymer ?
#
loop_
_entity_poly.entity_id
_entity_poly.type
_entity_poly.pdbx_seq_one_letter_code
_entity_poly.pdbx_strand_id
1 'polypeptide(L)'
;MAALLVSGAMFLPTAPAVMAQPVPGTTCPLFPADSVFNADISKLPVHAWSATWMNNMTQHSNLHPDLGTFAQQYGIPINVAPPPSSGVTPTFLYNSESDHPTEGYPIDQNTFIEGGPGAPSGSDRHALVVSSTLCKLYEVYNLQNFTNGQTPQAGSGAVWNLNSDAMRPIGWTSADAAGLPMAPLLLRPDEILAGSITHAIRLTTHCTGGYIWPGSHNAGSCDTNFPPMGARFRLRGTFDISGFSANTQVVLRAFQHYGLLLADNGADWYFGGTTDDWWGTTAGDTVVSELKTIPAAQFDAVDESGMQAAAGSYASISCTGTPLFTSYFSWFDKASAGMINDNIHLLNTGASSSTGCVWLGGVSIPFTVAPGKETYVSFPAGSIGGPVVVNVLSGPTVLASQRVQYYQSFNEVWAMTPSQAATASYLSWYDKASAGMVGDNIHVLNPGSVTANVTVSLSGASPINFSLVAGAESYATFPTGTIGGPVTVTSDQPVLASQRVQYYQTFNEVVARSAAQASSTSYFNWFDKASAGMAGDNVHLLNTSGTTAHITVGLPGTAPVTLTLPSLAETYVTSAPGHIGGPVSVTSDQPVLSSQRVQYYQSFNETPSETAAQAQTSSHVIWFDKASPGMVGDNIHVLNTGSATANVTVSLAGVSPVVFSLPAGTENYVSFPAGSIGGPVTITSDQPVIAASRVQYFQTFNEVPAA
;
A
#
# COMPACT_ATOMS: atom_id res chain seq x y z
N MET A 1 16.14 46.65 -26.77
CA MET A 1 17.09 45.61 -26.32
C MET A 1 16.48 44.92 -25.11
N ALA A 2 15.73 43.85 -25.34
CA ALA A 2 15.11 43.05 -24.29
C ALA A 2 15.95 41.77 -24.14
N ALA A 3 16.53 41.57 -22.97
CA ALA A 3 17.33 40.40 -22.65
C ALA A 3 16.40 39.23 -22.31
N LEU A 4 16.48 38.16 -23.11
CA LEU A 4 15.79 36.90 -22.89
C LEU A 4 16.58 36.12 -21.83
N LEU A 5 16.02 35.97 -20.62
CA LEU A 5 16.52 35.05 -19.61
C LEU A 5 15.99 33.65 -19.93
N VAL A 6 16.85 32.80 -20.47
CA VAL A 6 16.58 31.37 -20.66
C VAL A 6 16.92 30.67 -19.33
N SER A 7 15.90 30.31 -18.56
CA SER A 7 16.04 29.42 -17.41
C SER A 7 16.40 28.01 -17.90
N GLY A 8 17.67 27.63 -17.79
CA GLY A 8 18.11 26.26 -18.01
C GLY A 8 17.58 25.37 -16.89
N ALA A 9 16.66 24.45 -17.23
CA ALA A 9 16.30 23.34 -16.36
C ALA A 9 17.55 22.46 -16.18
N MET A 10 18.17 22.52 -15.01
CA MET A 10 19.12 21.49 -14.59
C MET A 10 18.34 20.20 -14.36
N PHE A 11 18.37 19.31 -15.36
CA PHE A 11 18.04 17.90 -15.15
C PHE A 11 19.08 17.33 -14.20
N LEU A 12 18.71 17.15 -12.93
CA LEU A 12 19.43 16.25 -12.04
C LEU A 12 19.27 14.84 -12.64
N PRO A 13 20.36 14.11 -12.95
CA PRO A 13 20.24 12.74 -13.40
C PRO A 13 19.62 11.94 -12.26
N THR A 14 18.44 11.37 -12.49
CA THR A 14 17.88 10.30 -11.65
C THR A 14 18.92 9.20 -11.56
N ALA A 15 19.35 8.83 -10.36
CA ALA A 15 20.19 7.65 -10.17
C ALA A 15 19.45 6.45 -10.80
N PRO A 16 20.08 5.67 -11.69
CA PRO A 16 19.45 4.49 -12.25
C PRO A 16 19.10 3.52 -11.12
N ALA A 17 17.98 2.79 -11.27
CA ALA A 17 17.69 1.66 -10.41
C ALA A 17 18.91 0.73 -10.39
N VAL A 18 19.45 0.43 -9.21
CA VAL A 18 20.65 -0.38 -9.08
C VAL A 18 20.25 -1.84 -9.30
N MET A 19 20.50 -2.35 -10.50
CA MET A 19 20.28 -3.76 -10.85
C MET A 19 21.48 -4.62 -10.43
N ALA A 20 21.22 -5.91 -10.19
CA ALA A 20 22.27 -6.90 -9.95
C ALA A 20 23.31 -6.90 -11.08
N GLN A 21 24.59 -7.13 -10.75
CA GLN A 21 25.63 -7.07 -11.77
C GLN A 21 25.51 -8.28 -12.71
N PRO A 22 25.61 -8.07 -14.04
CA PRO A 22 25.71 -9.18 -14.99
C PRO A 22 26.81 -10.17 -14.61
N VAL A 23 26.65 -11.45 -14.94
CA VAL A 23 27.72 -12.44 -14.77
C VAL A 23 28.94 -12.01 -15.61
N PRO A 24 30.18 -12.09 -15.09
CA PRO A 24 31.36 -11.70 -15.85
C PRO A 24 31.44 -12.48 -17.16
N GLY A 25 31.71 -11.79 -18.26
CA GLY A 25 31.66 -12.37 -19.61
C GLY A 25 30.31 -12.25 -20.32
N THR A 26 29.32 -11.59 -19.69
CA THR A 26 28.01 -11.30 -20.29
C THR A 26 27.61 -9.84 -20.08
N THR A 27 26.63 -9.36 -20.85
CA THR A 27 25.97 -8.06 -20.63
C THR A 27 24.48 -8.22 -20.31
N CYS A 28 24.05 -9.46 -20.08
CA CYS A 28 22.65 -9.77 -19.82
C CYS A 28 22.29 -9.36 -18.39
N PRO A 29 21.12 -8.74 -18.17
CA PRO A 29 20.61 -8.61 -16.81
C PRO A 29 20.43 -10.01 -16.22
N LEU A 30 20.43 -10.12 -14.89
CA LEU A 30 20.10 -11.37 -14.21
C LEU A 30 18.58 -11.55 -14.02
N PHE A 31 17.83 -10.45 -13.94
CA PHE A 31 16.37 -10.36 -14.01
C PHE A 31 15.94 -8.91 -14.29
N PRO A 32 14.67 -8.64 -14.64
CA PRO A 32 14.13 -7.29 -14.68
C PRO A 32 14.35 -6.51 -13.38
N ALA A 33 14.44 -5.18 -13.48
CA ALA A 33 14.66 -4.31 -12.32
C ALA A 33 13.53 -4.39 -11.27
N ASP A 34 12.31 -4.69 -11.72
CA ASP A 34 11.11 -4.86 -10.90
C ASP A 34 10.94 -6.29 -10.37
N SER A 35 11.90 -7.19 -10.59
CA SER A 35 11.84 -8.54 -10.05
C SER A 35 11.93 -8.56 -8.51
N VAL A 36 11.15 -9.43 -7.86
CA VAL A 36 11.16 -9.68 -6.41
C VAL A 36 12.56 -10.01 -5.88
N PHE A 37 13.42 -10.61 -6.70
CA PHE A 37 14.80 -10.90 -6.32
C PHE A 37 15.60 -9.63 -6.06
N ASN A 38 15.29 -8.53 -6.74
CA ASN A 38 15.94 -7.23 -6.64
C ASN A 38 15.21 -6.25 -5.69
N ALA A 39 14.09 -6.68 -5.09
CA ALA A 39 13.26 -5.83 -4.25
C ALA A 39 13.89 -5.56 -2.87
N ASP A 40 13.90 -4.28 -2.45
CA ASP A 40 14.27 -3.90 -1.10
C ASP A 40 13.16 -4.27 -0.10
N ILE A 41 13.48 -5.21 0.79
CA ILE A 41 12.61 -5.74 1.83
C ILE A 41 12.86 -5.11 3.20
N SER A 42 13.77 -4.15 3.33
CA SER A 42 14.20 -3.58 4.62
C SER A 42 13.07 -2.99 5.46
N LYS A 43 11.98 -2.58 4.80
CA LYS A 43 10.80 -1.95 5.41
C LYS A 43 9.55 -2.82 5.44
N LEU A 44 9.61 -4.05 4.92
CA LEU A 44 8.47 -4.96 4.97
C LEU A 44 8.12 -5.35 6.40
N PRO A 45 6.83 -5.59 6.69
CA PRO A 45 6.42 -6.11 7.98
C PRO A 45 7.04 -7.48 8.25
N VAL A 46 7.32 -7.76 9.53
CA VAL A 46 7.72 -9.10 9.98
C VAL A 46 6.53 -10.04 9.79
N HIS A 47 6.79 -11.21 9.20
CA HIS A 47 5.76 -12.21 8.97
C HIS A 47 5.23 -12.75 10.30
N ALA A 48 3.91 -12.96 10.39
CA ALA A 48 3.26 -13.40 11.62
C ALA A 48 3.81 -14.74 12.16
N TRP A 49 4.35 -15.60 11.28
CA TRP A 49 4.96 -16.88 11.62
C TRP A 49 6.48 -16.84 11.83
N SER A 50 7.10 -15.66 11.75
CA SER A 50 8.57 -15.51 11.84
C SER A 50 9.13 -16.24 13.07
N ALA A 51 8.59 -15.99 14.26
CA ALA A 51 9.08 -16.64 15.48
C ALA A 51 8.94 -18.17 15.46
N THR A 52 7.83 -18.70 14.91
CA THR A 52 7.60 -20.14 14.80
C THR A 52 8.59 -20.79 13.84
N TRP A 53 8.78 -20.20 12.65
CA TRP A 53 9.72 -20.72 11.66
C TRP A 53 11.17 -20.67 12.16
N MET A 54 11.58 -19.57 12.78
CA MET A 54 12.91 -19.43 13.38
C MET A 54 13.18 -20.48 14.47
N ASN A 55 12.18 -20.80 15.29
CA ASN A 55 12.28 -21.85 16.32
C ASN A 55 12.37 -23.27 15.75
N ASN A 56 11.97 -23.48 14.50
CA ASN A 56 12.08 -24.75 13.80
C ASN A 56 13.34 -24.85 12.91
N MET A 57 14.16 -23.80 12.80
CA MET A 57 15.43 -23.79 12.06
C MET A 57 16.63 -23.73 13.02
N THR A 58 16.87 -24.82 13.76
CA THR A 58 17.78 -24.84 14.92
C THR A 58 18.97 -25.79 14.80
N GLN A 59 19.18 -26.49 13.67
CA GLN A 59 20.37 -27.33 13.47
C GLN A 59 21.67 -26.52 13.59
N HIS A 60 21.63 -25.23 13.24
CA HIS A 60 22.73 -24.29 13.35
C HIS A 60 22.26 -22.99 14.01
N SER A 61 23.04 -22.47 14.95
CA SER A 61 22.76 -21.19 15.63
C SER A 61 23.26 -19.97 14.85
N ASN A 62 24.17 -20.19 13.90
CA ASN A 62 24.82 -19.16 13.08
C ASN A 62 24.66 -19.52 11.59
N LEU A 63 24.92 -18.54 10.73
CA LEU A 63 24.95 -18.76 9.28
C LEU A 63 26.06 -19.73 8.87
N HIS A 64 25.81 -20.48 7.78
CA HIS A 64 26.78 -21.37 7.16
C HIS A 64 26.98 -20.99 5.67
N PRO A 65 28.06 -20.28 5.32
CA PRO A 65 28.39 -19.99 3.92
C PRO A 65 28.90 -21.22 3.18
N ASP A 66 28.22 -21.62 2.09
CA ASP A 66 28.66 -22.65 1.16
C ASP A 66 29.44 -22.04 0.00
N LEU A 67 30.67 -21.59 0.30
CA LEU A 67 31.53 -20.80 -0.57
C LEU A 67 32.90 -21.48 -0.68
N GLY A 68 33.46 -21.56 -1.90
CA GLY A 68 34.75 -22.21 -2.09
C GLY A 68 35.36 -22.03 -3.47
N THR A 69 36.57 -22.58 -3.63
CA THR A 69 37.40 -22.42 -4.84
C THR A 69 37.21 -23.56 -5.83
N PHE A 70 37.67 -23.38 -7.07
CA PHE A 70 37.64 -24.45 -8.08
C PHE A 70 38.49 -25.66 -7.66
N ALA A 71 39.61 -25.42 -6.95
CA ALA A 71 40.45 -26.48 -6.42
C ALA A 71 39.76 -27.30 -5.32
N GLN A 72 38.88 -26.67 -4.53
CA GLN A 72 38.05 -27.34 -3.52
C GLN A 72 36.83 -28.03 -4.12
N GLN A 73 36.45 -27.69 -5.36
CA GLN A 73 35.21 -28.13 -6.01
C GLN A 73 33.98 -27.82 -5.14
N TYR A 74 33.97 -26.65 -4.50
CA TYR A 74 32.95 -26.24 -3.52
C TYR A 74 32.31 -24.90 -3.90
N GLY A 75 31.08 -24.67 -3.44
CA GLY A 75 30.18 -23.67 -4.03
C GLY A 75 29.59 -24.15 -5.37
N ILE A 76 28.83 -23.28 -6.03
CA ILE A 76 28.12 -23.63 -7.28
C ILE A 76 28.72 -22.85 -8.46
N PRO A 77 29.34 -23.52 -9.45
CA PRO A 77 29.96 -22.81 -10.58
C PRO A 77 28.89 -22.25 -11.54
N ILE A 78 29.11 -21.02 -12.01
CA ILE A 78 28.40 -20.43 -13.14
C ILE A 78 29.29 -20.50 -14.37
N ASN A 79 28.79 -21.12 -15.43
CA ASN A 79 29.44 -21.19 -16.72
C ASN A 79 28.88 -20.08 -17.63
N VAL A 80 29.70 -19.58 -18.55
CA VAL A 80 29.27 -18.69 -19.63
C VAL A 80 29.62 -19.33 -20.96
N ALA A 81 28.60 -19.55 -21.80
CA ALA A 81 28.78 -20.22 -23.08
C ALA A 81 27.90 -19.58 -24.17
N PRO A 82 28.31 -19.65 -25.44
CA PRO A 82 27.40 -19.35 -26.54
C PRO A 82 26.27 -20.38 -26.59
N PRO A 83 25.15 -20.07 -27.27
CA PRO A 83 24.11 -21.05 -27.55
C PRO A 83 24.71 -22.27 -28.27
N PRO A 84 24.22 -23.49 -27.98
CA PRO A 84 24.75 -24.69 -28.60
C PRO A 84 24.50 -24.67 -30.12
N SER A 85 25.51 -25.06 -30.90
CA SER A 85 25.40 -25.16 -32.37
C SER A 85 24.61 -26.39 -32.84
N SER A 86 24.46 -27.39 -31.95
CA SER A 86 23.65 -28.59 -32.13
C SER A 86 22.92 -28.86 -30.82
N GLY A 87 21.60 -28.98 -30.84
CA GLY A 87 20.80 -29.10 -29.62
C GLY A 87 21.08 -30.38 -28.84
N VAL A 88 21.68 -30.23 -27.65
CA VAL A 88 21.87 -31.30 -26.68
C VAL A 88 20.85 -31.09 -25.56
N THR A 89 19.91 -32.01 -25.42
CA THR A 89 18.96 -32.00 -24.31
C THR A 89 19.19 -33.26 -23.48
N PRO A 90 19.49 -33.14 -22.17
CA PRO A 90 19.61 -34.31 -21.30
C PRO A 90 18.34 -35.15 -21.27
N THR A 91 18.48 -36.44 -20.98
CA THR A 91 17.36 -37.24 -20.49
C THR A 91 17.17 -36.93 -19.00
N PHE A 92 15.96 -36.52 -18.63
CA PHE A 92 15.65 -36.08 -17.27
C PHE A 92 14.91 -37.16 -16.46
N LEU A 93 15.23 -37.26 -15.17
CA LEU A 93 14.44 -38.02 -14.20
C LEU A 93 13.07 -37.37 -13.99
N TYR A 94 13.05 -36.05 -13.80
CA TYR A 94 11.85 -35.22 -13.65
C TYR A 94 11.42 -34.61 -14.98
N ASN A 95 11.28 -35.44 -16.02
CA ASN A 95 11.04 -34.97 -17.39
C ASN A 95 9.75 -34.17 -17.57
N SER A 96 8.68 -34.49 -16.84
CA SER A 96 7.39 -33.78 -16.95
C SER A 96 7.42 -32.35 -16.40
N GLU A 97 8.47 -32.00 -15.64
CA GLU A 97 8.66 -30.70 -15.02
C GLU A 97 9.94 -30.00 -15.53
N SER A 98 10.56 -30.54 -16.57
CA SER A 98 11.79 -30.03 -17.18
C SER A 98 11.54 -29.36 -18.52
N ASP A 99 12.35 -28.36 -18.85
CA ASP A 99 12.25 -27.65 -20.12
C ASP A 99 13.03 -28.34 -21.23
N HIS A 100 12.49 -28.26 -22.45
CA HIS A 100 13.10 -28.77 -23.67
C HIS A 100 13.26 -27.62 -24.69
N PRO A 101 14.21 -26.69 -24.46
CA PRO A 101 14.44 -25.58 -25.38
C PRO A 101 14.83 -26.12 -26.77
N THR A 102 14.28 -25.53 -27.84
CA THR A 102 14.54 -25.97 -29.22
C THR A 102 16.03 -25.95 -29.57
N GLU A 103 16.75 -24.96 -29.03
CA GLU A 103 18.19 -24.85 -29.19
C GLU A 103 18.97 -25.90 -28.39
N GLY A 104 18.40 -26.52 -27.36
CA GLY A 104 19.11 -27.40 -26.41
C GLY A 104 19.83 -26.64 -25.29
N TYR A 105 20.49 -27.39 -24.41
CA TYR A 105 21.27 -26.86 -23.29
C TYR A 105 22.74 -26.64 -23.72
N PRO A 106 23.35 -25.47 -23.43
CA PRO A 106 24.76 -25.16 -23.73
C PRO A 106 25.72 -25.87 -22.76
N ILE A 107 25.71 -27.21 -22.76
CA ILE A 107 26.56 -28.04 -21.90
C ILE A 107 27.48 -28.93 -22.72
N ASP A 108 28.68 -29.19 -22.21
CA ASP A 108 29.67 -30.10 -22.75
C ASP A 108 30.46 -30.82 -21.63
N GLN A 109 31.38 -31.72 -22.00
CA GLN A 109 32.21 -32.44 -21.03
C GLN A 109 33.11 -31.56 -20.15
N ASN A 110 33.29 -30.28 -20.50
CA ASN A 110 34.10 -29.31 -19.74
C ASN A 110 33.25 -28.37 -18.88
N THR A 111 31.92 -28.50 -18.95
CA THR A 111 31.01 -27.70 -18.13
C THR A 111 31.30 -27.98 -16.66
N PHE A 112 31.60 -26.92 -15.91
CA PHE A 112 31.83 -27.04 -14.48
C PHE A 112 30.51 -27.36 -13.79
N ILE A 113 30.56 -28.32 -12.88
CA ILE A 113 29.44 -28.76 -12.06
C ILE A 113 29.81 -28.66 -10.59
N GLU A 114 28.83 -28.43 -9.74
CA GLU A 114 28.99 -28.46 -8.28
C GLU A 114 29.59 -29.81 -7.82
N GLY A 115 30.55 -29.76 -6.89
CA GLY A 115 31.27 -30.94 -6.41
C GLY A 115 32.26 -31.54 -7.42
N GLY A 116 32.30 -31.01 -8.65
CA GLY A 116 33.17 -31.47 -9.72
C GLY A 116 32.83 -32.87 -10.26
N PRO A 117 33.60 -33.36 -11.26
CA PRO A 117 33.32 -34.64 -11.91
C PRO A 117 33.41 -35.85 -10.97
N GLY A 118 34.12 -35.74 -9.85
CA GLY A 118 34.28 -36.79 -8.85
C GLY A 118 33.13 -36.91 -7.83
N ALA A 119 32.18 -35.96 -7.82
CA ALA A 119 31.06 -36.00 -6.88
C ALA A 119 30.20 -37.27 -7.06
N PRO A 120 29.66 -37.87 -5.99
CA PRO A 120 28.78 -39.04 -6.09
C PRO A 120 27.60 -38.80 -7.02
N SER A 121 27.17 -39.81 -7.79
CA SER A 121 26.06 -39.65 -8.76
C SER A 121 24.73 -39.24 -8.11
N GLY A 122 24.55 -39.49 -6.81
CA GLY A 122 23.36 -39.12 -6.05
C GLY A 122 23.45 -37.77 -5.31
N SER A 123 24.53 -37.01 -5.47
CA SER A 123 24.61 -35.63 -4.96
C SER A 123 24.04 -34.63 -5.98
N ASP A 124 24.01 -33.35 -5.62
CA ASP A 124 23.30 -32.34 -6.39
C ASP A 124 23.87 -32.07 -7.78
N ARG A 125 25.19 -31.85 -7.90
CA ARG A 125 25.88 -31.75 -9.20
C ARG A 125 25.24 -30.73 -10.15
N HIS A 126 24.89 -29.55 -9.63
CA HIS A 126 24.27 -28.48 -10.41
C HIS A 126 25.20 -27.98 -11.52
N ALA A 127 24.64 -27.76 -12.71
CA ALA A 127 25.30 -27.08 -13.82
C ALA A 127 24.49 -25.84 -14.21
N LEU A 128 25.05 -24.66 -13.94
CA LEU A 128 24.43 -23.37 -14.27
C LEU A 128 25.17 -22.75 -15.45
N VAL A 129 24.45 -22.42 -16.53
CA VAL A 129 25.03 -21.83 -17.74
C VAL A 129 24.25 -20.59 -18.17
N VAL A 130 24.91 -19.44 -18.19
CA VAL A 130 24.37 -18.21 -18.77
C VAL A 130 24.79 -18.11 -20.23
N SER A 131 23.82 -17.92 -21.11
CA SER A 131 24.11 -17.67 -22.52
C SER A 131 24.73 -16.30 -22.70
N SER A 132 25.88 -16.25 -23.36
CA SER A 132 26.58 -14.98 -23.66
C SER A 132 25.86 -14.10 -24.67
N THR A 133 24.83 -14.60 -25.38
CA THR A 133 24.13 -13.86 -26.45
C THR A 133 22.61 -13.90 -26.40
N LEU A 134 21.97 -14.92 -25.79
CA LEU A 134 20.51 -15.03 -25.75
C LEU A 134 19.87 -14.40 -24.51
N CYS A 135 20.67 -14.03 -23.51
CA CYS A 135 20.18 -13.65 -22.18
C CYS A 135 19.19 -14.67 -21.60
N LYS A 136 19.57 -15.94 -21.75
CA LYS A 136 18.92 -17.08 -21.12
C LYS A 136 19.87 -17.72 -20.12
N LEU A 137 19.30 -18.24 -19.05
CA LEU A 137 19.97 -19.06 -18.05
C LEU A 137 19.44 -20.49 -18.15
N TYR A 138 20.35 -21.45 -18.20
CA TYR A 138 20.08 -22.88 -18.28
C TYR A 138 20.63 -23.52 -17.02
N GLU A 139 19.75 -24.14 -16.24
CA GLU A 139 20.11 -24.76 -14.96
C GLU A 139 19.75 -26.23 -15.01
N VAL A 140 20.68 -27.09 -14.62
CA VAL A 140 20.51 -28.53 -14.64
C VAL A 140 20.85 -29.09 -13.27
N TYR A 141 19.91 -29.81 -12.66
CA TYR A 141 20.13 -30.58 -11.44
C TYR A 141 20.65 -31.98 -11.79
N ASN A 142 21.59 -32.48 -10.98
CA ASN A 142 22.12 -33.84 -11.04
C ASN A 142 22.74 -34.22 -12.40
N LEU A 143 23.54 -33.32 -13.01
CA LEU A 143 24.18 -33.60 -14.29
C LEU A 143 25.25 -34.70 -14.15
N GLN A 144 25.00 -35.84 -14.80
CA GLN A 144 25.94 -36.96 -14.82
C GLN A 144 27.07 -36.70 -15.81
N ASN A 145 28.27 -37.22 -15.51
CA ASN A 145 29.40 -37.11 -16.43
C ASN A 145 29.06 -37.79 -17.77
N PHE A 146 29.41 -37.14 -18.88
CA PHE A 146 29.19 -37.64 -20.24
C PHE A 146 30.35 -37.28 -21.15
N THR A 147 30.48 -37.98 -22.28
CA THR A 147 31.42 -37.64 -23.36
C THR A 147 30.68 -36.97 -24.51
N ASN A 148 31.32 -36.03 -25.19
CA ASN A 148 30.74 -35.36 -26.36
C ASN A 148 30.26 -36.39 -27.41
N GLY A 149 29.00 -36.25 -27.85
CA GLY A 149 28.34 -37.21 -28.74
C GLY A 149 27.45 -38.25 -28.03
N GLN A 150 27.50 -38.33 -26.70
CA GLN A 150 26.52 -39.05 -25.89
C GLN A 150 25.38 -38.14 -25.47
N THR A 151 24.16 -38.69 -25.33
CA THR A 151 23.05 -37.97 -24.70
C THR A 151 23.28 -37.90 -23.20
N PRO A 152 23.38 -36.70 -22.60
CA PRO A 152 23.58 -36.55 -21.16
C PRO A 152 22.38 -37.07 -20.35
N GLN A 153 22.60 -37.42 -19.09
CA GLN A 153 21.55 -37.74 -18.12
C GLN A 153 21.58 -36.72 -16.99
N ALA A 154 20.40 -36.31 -16.53
CA ALA A 154 20.24 -35.34 -15.46
C ALA A 154 18.96 -35.60 -14.65
N GLY A 155 18.84 -34.94 -13.50
CA GLY A 155 17.64 -34.96 -12.69
C GLY A 155 16.54 -34.11 -13.31
N SER A 156 16.75 -32.80 -13.39
CA SER A 156 15.82 -31.83 -14.00
C SER A 156 16.57 -30.76 -14.81
N GLY A 157 15.84 -30.02 -15.64
CA GLY A 157 16.37 -28.89 -16.40
C GLY A 157 15.40 -27.72 -16.44
N ALA A 158 15.90 -26.51 -16.14
CA ALA A 158 15.13 -25.28 -16.13
C ALA A 158 15.78 -24.20 -16.99
N VAL A 159 14.97 -23.49 -17.77
CA VAL A 159 15.41 -22.39 -18.64
C VAL A 159 14.69 -21.11 -18.29
N TRP A 160 15.46 -20.06 -18.07
CA TRP A 160 14.97 -18.74 -17.70
C TRP A 160 15.30 -17.72 -18.78
N ASN A 161 14.35 -16.85 -19.13
CA ASN A 161 14.64 -15.64 -19.89
C ASN A 161 14.96 -14.51 -18.90
N LEU A 162 16.21 -14.06 -18.87
CA LEU A 162 16.68 -13.10 -17.88
C LEU A 162 16.13 -11.67 -18.09
N ASN A 163 15.41 -11.43 -19.19
CA ASN A 163 14.68 -10.19 -19.44
C ASN A 163 13.20 -10.26 -19.03
N SER A 164 12.77 -11.30 -18.31
CA SER A 164 11.37 -11.55 -17.99
C SER A 164 11.18 -11.99 -16.56
N ASP A 165 10.10 -11.52 -15.94
CA ASP A 165 9.63 -11.99 -14.64
C ASP A 165 8.67 -13.19 -14.73
N ALA A 166 8.51 -13.80 -15.90
CA ALA A 166 7.65 -14.98 -16.01
C ALA A 166 8.18 -16.13 -15.13
N MET A 167 7.33 -16.65 -14.24
CA MET A 167 7.65 -17.84 -13.46
C MET A 167 7.54 -19.09 -14.34
N ARG A 168 8.16 -20.19 -13.90
CA ARG A 168 7.82 -21.53 -14.39
C ARG A 168 6.35 -21.83 -14.08
N PRO A 169 5.71 -22.80 -14.77
CA PRO A 169 4.37 -23.24 -14.40
C PRO A 169 4.31 -23.58 -12.90
N ILE A 170 3.28 -23.08 -12.22
CA ILE A 170 3.11 -23.32 -10.78
C ILE A 170 3.03 -24.82 -10.51
N GLY A 171 3.77 -25.27 -9.50
CA GLY A 171 3.90 -26.69 -9.15
C GLY A 171 4.97 -27.44 -9.93
N TRP A 172 5.75 -26.78 -10.80
CA TRP A 172 6.94 -27.39 -11.40
C TRP A 172 8.18 -27.10 -10.57
N THR A 173 9.01 -28.11 -10.34
CA THR A 173 10.35 -27.92 -9.80
C THR A 173 11.27 -27.15 -10.78
N SER A 174 12.46 -26.75 -10.32
CA SER A 174 13.54 -26.22 -11.16
C SER A 174 14.80 -27.07 -10.99
N ALA A 175 15.98 -26.48 -11.21
CA ALA A 175 17.22 -27.07 -10.72
C ALA A 175 17.35 -26.93 -9.18
N ASP A 176 16.48 -26.13 -8.55
CA ASP A 176 16.33 -25.94 -7.11
C ASP A 176 14.92 -26.41 -6.69
N ALA A 177 14.73 -26.78 -5.43
CA ALA A 177 13.46 -27.41 -5.04
C ALA A 177 12.26 -26.44 -4.97
N ALA A 178 12.45 -25.16 -4.69
CA ALA A 178 11.36 -24.16 -4.59
C ALA A 178 10.75 -23.76 -5.94
N GLY A 179 11.30 -24.26 -7.07
CA GLY A 179 10.94 -23.80 -8.41
C GLY A 179 11.56 -22.44 -8.77
N LEU A 180 12.58 -22.01 -8.02
CA LEU A 180 13.29 -20.73 -8.19
C LEU A 180 14.51 -20.87 -9.12
N PRO A 181 14.98 -19.77 -9.74
CA PRO A 181 16.27 -19.72 -10.41
C PRO A 181 17.43 -19.72 -9.39
N MET A 182 18.53 -20.42 -9.67
CA MET A 182 19.68 -20.48 -8.75
C MET A 182 20.70 -19.37 -9.00
N ALA A 183 21.18 -19.21 -10.23
CA ALA A 183 22.32 -18.31 -10.53
C ALA A 183 22.11 -16.86 -10.07
N PRO A 184 20.91 -16.26 -10.22
CA PRO A 184 20.60 -14.90 -9.75
C PRO A 184 20.47 -14.78 -8.23
N LEU A 185 20.48 -15.90 -7.50
CA LEU A 185 20.39 -15.97 -6.04
C LEU A 185 21.71 -16.44 -5.40
N LEU A 186 22.81 -16.52 -6.15
CA LEU A 186 24.12 -16.90 -5.60
C LEU A 186 24.92 -15.67 -5.16
N LEU A 187 25.56 -15.77 -4.00
CA LEU A 187 26.54 -14.77 -3.57
C LEU A 187 27.79 -14.82 -4.46
N ARG A 188 28.21 -13.67 -5.00
CA ARG A 188 29.34 -13.57 -5.92
C ARG A 188 30.44 -12.61 -5.46
N PRO A 189 31.73 -13.01 -5.55
CA PRO A 189 32.85 -12.13 -5.23
C PRO A 189 32.92 -10.85 -6.06
N ASP A 190 32.55 -10.87 -7.33
CA ASP A 190 32.68 -9.68 -8.18
C ASP A 190 31.72 -8.55 -7.74
N GLU A 191 30.55 -8.89 -7.22
CA GLU A 191 29.60 -7.93 -6.63
C GLU A 191 30.07 -7.40 -5.28
N ILE A 192 30.69 -8.27 -4.45
CA ILE A 192 31.35 -7.86 -3.20
C ILE A 192 32.44 -6.84 -3.50
N LEU A 193 33.30 -7.12 -4.49
CA LEU A 193 34.40 -6.26 -4.90
C LEU A 193 33.92 -4.97 -5.58
N ALA A 194 32.76 -4.99 -6.23
CA ALA A 194 32.09 -3.80 -6.76
C ALA A 194 31.45 -2.93 -5.67
N GLY A 195 31.27 -3.46 -4.45
CA GLY A 195 30.80 -2.72 -3.27
C GLY A 195 29.30 -2.77 -3.02
N SER A 196 28.53 -3.50 -3.83
CA SER A 196 27.08 -3.64 -3.66
C SER A 196 26.58 -4.96 -4.24
N ILE A 197 25.74 -5.65 -3.49
CA ILE A 197 24.91 -6.76 -3.95
C ILE A 197 23.46 -6.29 -3.84
N THR A 198 22.72 -6.37 -4.93
CA THR A 198 21.36 -5.79 -5.02
C THR A 198 20.28 -6.83 -5.29
N HIS A 199 20.47 -8.04 -4.78
CA HIS A 199 19.53 -9.13 -4.91
C HIS A 199 19.53 -10.05 -3.67
N ALA A 200 18.49 -10.86 -3.52
CA ALA A 200 18.42 -11.91 -2.49
C ALA A 200 19.45 -13.01 -2.73
N ILE A 201 19.85 -13.68 -1.65
CA ILE A 201 20.72 -14.86 -1.71
C ILE A 201 19.93 -16.12 -1.30
N ARG A 202 20.11 -17.24 -2.01
CA ARG A 202 19.41 -18.50 -1.70
C ARG A 202 19.89 -19.10 -0.38
N LEU A 203 18.96 -19.70 0.33
CA LEU A 203 19.12 -20.36 1.62
C LEU A 203 18.49 -21.75 1.58
N THR A 204 19.01 -22.68 2.38
CA THR A 204 18.37 -23.96 2.65
C THR A 204 17.98 -24.10 4.12
N THR A 205 17.07 -25.03 4.36
CA THR A 205 16.63 -25.44 5.71
C THR A 205 16.47 -26.94 5.74
N HIS A 206 16.60 -27.60 6.88
CA HIS A 206 16.49 -29.05 6.93
C HIS A 206 15.10 -29.59 6.64
N CYS A 207 14.06 -28.78 6.84
CA CYS A 207 12.69 -29.16 6.58
C CYS A 207 11.80 -27.98 6.20
N THR A 208 10.91 -28.21 5.25
CA THR A 208 9.95 -27.20 4.76
C THR A 208 8.51 -27.71 4.81
N GLY A 209 7.56 -26.77 4.83
CA GLY A 209 6.12 -27.03 4.84
C GLY A 209 5.35 -26.20 3.81
N GLY A 210 5.17 -26.71 2.59
CA GLY A 210 4.48 -26.01 1.50
C GLY A 210 5.36 -24.98 0.77
N TYR A 211 4.72 -24.05 0.05
CA TYR A 211 5.39 -22.92 -0.61
C TYR A 211 4.55 -21.64 -0.50
N ILE A 212 5.23 -20.50 -0.55
CA ILE A 212 4.66 -19.16 -0.70
C ILE A 212 5.43 -18.41 -1.78
N TRP A 213 4.79 -17.44 -2.44
CA TRP A 213 5.47 -16.58 -3.42
C TRP A 213 6.69 -15.90 -2.78
N PRO A 214 7.85 -15.85 -3.46
CA PRO A 214 8.08 -16.22 -4.87
C PRO A 214 8.30 -17.70 -5.16
N GLY A 215 8.35 -18.58 -4.16
CA GLY A 215 8.36 -20.03 -4.37
C GLY A 215 7.10 -20.53 -5.10
N SER A 216 7.27 -21.54 -5.94
CA SER A 216 6.18 -22.09 -6.77
C SER A 216 6.04 -23.61 -6.71
N HIS A 217 6.91 -24.30 -5.98
CA HIS A 217 6.91 -25.75 -5.89
C HIS A 217 7.13 -26.22 -4.43
N ASN A 218 6.44 -27.30 -4.06
CA ASN A 218 6.53 -27.88 -2.73
C ASN A 218 7.50 -29.08 -2.76
N ALA A 219 8.60 -28.98 -2.03
CA ALA A 219 9.43 -30.13 -1.69
C ALA A 219 9.40 -30.46 -0.19
N GLY A 220 8.38 -29.96 0.51
CA GLY A 220 8.25 -30.08 1.96
C GLY A 220 8.14 -31.51 2.45
N SER A 221 8.87 -31.79 3.52
CA SER A 221 8.91 -33.07 4.23
C SER A 221 8.37 -32.96 5.67
N CYS A 222 7.95 -31.76 6.09
CA CYS A 222 7.38 -31.48 7.42
C CYS A 222 6.02 -30.78 7.35
N ASP A 223 5.44 -30.52 8.53
CA ASP A 223 4.17 -29.80 8.68
C ASP A 223 4.30 -28.29 8.45
N THR A 224 3.18 -27.58 8.55
CA THR A 224 3.06 -26.14 8.28
C THR A 224 3.72 -25.23 9.33
N ASN A 225 4.26 -25.79 10.42
CA ASN A 225 5.03 -25.00 11.39
C ASN A 225 6.47 -24.76 10.94
N PHE A 226 6.93 -25.47 9.90
CA PHE A 226 8.21 -25.23 9.25
C PHE A 226 8.07 -24.16 8.17
N PRO A 227 9.14 -23.42 7.85
CA PRO A 227 9.07 -22.41 6.82
C PRO A 227 8.69 -23.03 5.46
N PRO A 228 7.79 -22.41 4.70
CA PRO A 228 7.48 -22.81 3.33
C PRO A 228 8.62 -22.44 2.37
N MET A 229 8.75 -23.18 1.27
CA MET A 229 9.60 -22.76 0.15
C MET A 229 9.22 -21.34 -0.31
N GLY A 230 10.22 -20.51 -0.61
CA GLY A 230 10.02 -19.09 -0.94
C GLY A 230 9.96 -18.15 0.26
N ALA A 231 9.99 -18.64 1.52
CA ALA A 231 10.08 -17.75 2.68
C ALA A 231 11.38 -16.93 2.66
N ARG A 232 11.28 -15.62 2.93
CA ARG A 232 12.42 -14.69 2.91
C ARG A 232 12.77 -14.19 4.30
N PHE A 233 14.04 -14.30 4.65
CA PHE A 233 14.60 -13.96 5.96
C PHE A 233 15.52 -12.73 5.84
N ARG A 234 15.17 -11.66 6.53
CA ARG A 234 15.88 -10.38 6.51
C ARG A 234 16.77 -10.22 7.74
N LEU A 235 18.02 -9.82 7.57
CA LEU A 235 18.88 -9.39 8.69
C LEU A 235 18.32 -8.09 9.27
N ARG A 236 18.13 -8.02 10.58
CA ARG A 236 17.60 -6.82 11.25
C ARG A 236 18.48 -5.59 10.95
N GLY A 237 17.84 -4.47 10.59
CA GLY A 237 18.54 -3.19 10.39
C GLY A 237 19.23 -2.64 11.64
N THR A 238 18.85 -3.14 12.83
CA THR A 238 19.48 -2.81 14.11
C THR A 238 20.74 -3.64 14.42
N PHE A 239 21.05 -4.67 13.63
CA PHE A 239 22.29 -5.41 13.77
C PHE A 239 23.47 -4.54 13.32
N ASP A 240 24.41 -4.27 14.23
CA ASP A 240 25.56 -3.42 13.95
C ASP A 240 26.59 -4.17 13.08
N ILE A 241 26.77 -3.68 11.86
CA ILE A 241 27.72 -4.25 10.90
C ILE A 241 29.06 -3.51 10.87
N SER A 242 29.22 -2.41 11.61
CA SER A 242 30.38 -1.52 11.52
C SER A 242 31.70 -2.18 11.94
N GLY A 243 31.63 -3.23 12.76
CA GLY A 243 32.79 -3.99 13.24
C GLY A 243 33.35 -5.02 12.26
N PHE A 244 32.67 -5.29 11.14
CA PHE A 244 33.11 -6.28 10.14
C PHE A 244 34.00 -5.64 9.07
N SER A 245 34.78 -6.47 8.36
CA SER A 245 35.54 -6.02 7.20
C SER A 245 34.66 -5.35 6.13
N ALA A 246 35.22 -4.42 5.35
CA ALA A 246 34.46 -3.67 4.35
C ALA A 246 33.72 -4.58 3.35
N ASN A 247 34.34 -5.70 2.96
CA ASN A 247 33.73 -6.69 2.06
C ASN A 247 32.57 -7.43 2.74
N THR A 248 32.72 -7.83 4.00
CA THR A 248 31.61 -8.46 4.75
C THR A 248 30.45 -7.50 4.96
N GLN A 249 30.72 -6.21 5.18
CA GLN A 249 29.66 -5.21 5.29
C GLN A 249 28.83 -5.09 4.00
N VAL A 250 29.41 -5.34 2.82
CA VAL A 250 28.65 -5.38 1.56
C VAL A 250 27.64 -6.53 1.59
N VAL A 251 28.06 -7.73 2.03
CA VAL A 251 27.19 -8.90 2.16
C VAL A 251 26.10 -8.69 3.22
N LEU A 252 26.47 -8.17 4.40
CA LEU A 252 25.50 -7.93 5.48
C LEU A 252 24.49 -6.84 5.14
N ARG A 253 24.89 -5.79 4.40
CA ARG A 253 23.93 -4.82 3.83
C ARG A 253 22.97 -5.51 2.87
N ALA A 254 23.46 -6.42 2.03
CA ALA A 254 22.58 -7.19 1.16
C ALA A 254 21.57 -8.02 1.94
N PHE A 255 21.96 -8.63 3.07
CA PHE A 255 21.03 -9.35 3.93
C PHE A 255 20.02 -8.43 4.64
N GLN A 256 20.37 -7.18 4.93
CA GLN A 256 19.46 -6.19 5.50
C GLN A 256 18.42 -5.68 4.48
N HIS A 257 18.83 -5.52 3.22
CA HIS A 257 18.00 -4.94 2.17
C HIS A 257 17.27 -5.97 1.31
N TYR A 258 17.85 -7.13 1.03
CA TYR A 258 17.32 -8.13 0.10
C TYR A 258 17.12 -9.51 0.74
N GLY A 259 17.77 -9.77 1.88
CA GLY A 259 17.58 -10.98 2.67
C GLY A 259 18.02 -12.29 2.01
N LEU A 260 17.65 -13.37 2.67
CA LEU A 260 17.91 -14.75 2.30
C LEU A 260 16.61 -15.42 1.89
N LEU A 261 16.55 -16.02 0.71
CA LEU A 261 15.35 -16.64 0.15
C LEU A 261 15.44 -18.16 0.24
N LEU A 262 14.50 -18.78 0.93
CA LEU A 262 14.49 -20.23 1.14
C LEU A 262 14.15 -20.96 -0.18
N ALA A 263 15.13 -21.68 -0.72
CA ALA A 263 15.06 -22.26 -2.05
C ALA A 263 15.11 -23.80 -2.09
N ASP A 264 15.67 -24.45 -1.06
CA ASP A 264 15.74 -25.91 -0.98
C ASP A 264 15.70 -26.47 0.44
N ASN A 265 15.49 -27.77 0.55
CA ASN A 265 15.83 -28.54 1.73
C ASN A 265 17.35 -28.84 1.76
N GLY A 266 17.93 -28.79 2.94
CA GLY A 266 19.36 -28.98 3.15
C GLY A 266 19.70 -29.01 4.64
N ALA A 267 20.50 -28.06 5.09
CA ALA A 267 20.76 -27.83 6.51
C ALA A 267 20.42 -26.39 6.88
N ASP A 268 20.01 -26.17 8.12
CA ASP A 268 19.53 -24.85 8.54
C ASP A 268 20.63 -23.80 8.37
N TRP A 269 20.27 -22.67 7.76
CA TRP A 269 21.13 -21.48 7.61
C TRP A 269 22.31 -21.64 6.63
N TYR A 270 22.27 -22.66 5.79
CA TYR A 270 23.21 -22.83 4.68
C TYR A 270 22.79 -21.93 3.51
N PHE A 271 23.65 -20.99 3.11
CA PHE A 271 23.40 -20.11 1.98
C PHE A 271 24.48 -20.26 0.91
N GLY A 272 24.06 -20.24 -0.35
CA GLY A 272 24.91 -20.58 -1.49
C GLY A 272 25.62 -19.39 -2.13
N GLY A 273 26.79 -19.64 -2.70
CA GLY A 273 27.47 -18.71 -3.59
C GLY A 273 28.27 -19.41 -4.68
N THR A 274 28.89 -18.59 -5.53
CA THR A 274 29.61 -19.11 -6.69
C THR A 274 30.92 -19.77 -6.31
N THR A 275 31.31 -20.83 -7.02
CA THR A 275 32.69 -21.32 -7.00
C THR A 275 33.60 -20.25 -7.61
N ASP A 276 34.57 -19.76 -6.83
CA ASP A 276 35.48 -18.69 -7.23
C ASP A 276 36.78 -18.75 -6.43
N ASP A 277 37.93 -18.57 -7.09
CA ASP A 277 39.24 -18.65 -6.43
C ASP A 277 39.51 -17.47 -5.48
N TRP A 278 38.74 -16.37 -5.57
CA TRP A 278 38.80 -15.26 -4.64
C TRP A 278 38.50 -15.68 -3.20
N TRP A 279 37.64 -16.69 -3.00
CA TRP A 279 37.35 -17.25 -1.68
C TRP A 279 38.60 -17.82 -0.99
N GLY A 280 39.61 -18.24 -1.75
CA GLY A 280 40.89 -18.74 -1.24
C GLY A 280 41.91 -17.64 -0.91
N THR A 281 41.59 -16.38 -1.18
CA THR A 281 42.44 -15.24 -0.78
C THR A 281 42.23 -14.91 0.70
N THR A 282 43.17 -14.18 1.31
CA THR A 282 43.00 -13.68 2.69
C THR A 282 41.72 -12.86 2.87
N ALA A 283 41.34 -12.06 1.87
CA ALA A 283 40.12 -11.27 1.93
C ALA A 283 38.87 -12.15 1.87
N GLY A 284 38.83 -13.14 0.96
CA GLY A 284 37.73 -14.09 0.86
C GLY A 284 37.59 -14.94 2.12
N ASP A 285 38.69 -15.47 2.65
CA ASP A 285 38.71 -16.24 3.91
C ASP A 285 38.24 -15.40 5.11
N THR A 286 38.59 -14.12 5.16
CA THR A 286 38.08 -13.18 6.16
C THR A 286 36.56 -13.04 6.05
N VAL A 287 36.01 -12.87 4.85
CA VAL A 287 34.55 -12.81 4.65
C VAL A 287 33.86 -14.09 5.11
N VAL A 288 34.36 -15.24 4.67
CA VAL A 288 33.79 -16.56 5.04
C VAL A 288 33.82 -16.76 6.55
N SER A 289 34.93 -16.44 7.21
CA SER A 289 35.07 -16.61 8.66
C SER A 289 34.19 -15.64 9.45
N GLU A 290 34.09 -14.38 9.03
CA GLU A 290 33.20 -13.39 9.65
C GLU A 290 31.71 -13.78 9.50
N LEU A 291 31.29 -14.23 8.31
CA LEU A 291 29.89 -14.63 8.06
C LEU A 291 29.46 -15.82 8.94
N LYS A 292 30.38 -16.74 9.29
CA LYS A 292 30.12 -17.85 10.23
C LYS A 292 29.83 -17.40 11.67
N THR A 293 30.12 -16.14 12.01
CA THR A 293 29.86 -15.59 13.35
C THR A 293 28.47 -14.97 13.49
N ILE A 294 27.76 -14.77 12.38
CA ILE A 294 26.47 -14.09 12.36
C ILE A 294 25.38 -15.00 12.95
N PRO A 295 24.73 -14.61 14.06
CA PRO A 295 23.69 -15.44 14.65
C PRO A 295 22.43 -15.43 13.79
N ALA A 296 21.87 -16.61 13.52
CA ALA A 296 20.60 -16.77 12.83
C ALA A 296 19.48 -15.97 13.51
N ALA A 297 19.50 -15.87 14.85
CA ALA A 297 18.52 -15.13 15.64
C ALA A 297 18.43 -13.62 15.36
N GLN A 298 19.34 -13.07 14.53
CA GLN A 298 19.29 -11.69 14.05
C GLN A 298 18.44 -11.52 12.79
N PHE A 299 17.88 -12.59 12.25
CA PHE A 299 16.99 -12.57 11.10
C PHE A 299 15.52 -12.64 11.52
N ASP A 300 14.67 -11.98 10.74
CA ASP A 300 13.22 -12.14 10.82
C ASP A 300 12.68 -12.56 9.44
N ALA A 301 11.74 -13.49 9.40
CA ALA A 301 10.97 -13.73 8.18
C ALA A 301 10.10 -12.50 7.89
N VAL A 302 10.03 -12.07 6.64
CA VAL A 302 9.21 -10.91 6.20
C VAL A 302 7.98 -11.37 5.42
N ASP A 303 6.92 -10.57 5.46
CA ASP A 303 5.72 -10.80 4.65
C ASP A 303 5.85 -10.08 3.29
N GLU A 304 6.03 -10.88 2.23
CA GLU A 304 6.19 -10.39 0.86
C GLU A 304 4.88 -10.34 0.07
N SER A 305 3.76 -10.79 0.64
CA SER A 305 2.50 -10.96 -0.10
C SER A 305 2.01 -9.67 -0.75
N GLY A 306 2.23 -8.52 -0.12
CA GLY A 306 1.88 -7.21 -0.68
C GLY A 306 2.69 -6.83 -1.92
N MET A 307 3.85 -7.42 -2.14
CA MET A 307 4.72 -7.07 -3.27
C MET A 307 4.35 -7.79 -4.55
N GLN A 308 3.57 -8.87 -4.51
CA GLN A 308 3.27 -9.64 -5.71
C GLN A 308 2.45 -8.83 -6.72
N ALA A 309 3.04 -8.48 -7.87
CA ALA A 309 2.35 -7.68 -8.88
C ALA A 309 1.29 -8.49 -9.65
N ALA A 310 1.55 -9.79 -9.86
CA ALA A 310 0.63 -10.72 -10.52
C ALA A 310 0.92 -12.18 -10.13
N ALA A 311 -0.10 -13.03 -10.18
CA ALA A 311 0.07 -14.47 -10.04
C ALA A 311 0.90 -15.04 -11.20
N GLY A 312 1.82 -15.97 -10.91
CA GLY A 312 2.71 -16.58 -11.92
C GLY A 312 3.80 -15.64 -12.46
N SER A 313 4.08 -14.53 -11.76
CA SER A 313 5.14 -13.59 -12.09
C SER A 313 6.05 -13.33 -10.87
N TYR A 314 7.34 -13.14 -11.12
CA TYR A 314 8.32 -12.60 -10.18
C TYR A 314 8.27 -11.07 -10.09
N ALA A 315 7.45 -10.40 -10.90
CA ALA A 315 7.33 -8.95 -10.87
C ALA A 315 6.81 -8.50 -9.51
N SER A 316 7.50 -7.51 -8.94
CA SER A 316 7.23 -6.96 -7.63
C SER A 316 6.80 -5.49 -7.72
N ILE A 317 5.86 -5.11 -6.87
CA ILE A 317 5.44 -3.73 -6.71
C ILE A 317 6.48 -3.06 -5.82
N SER A 318 7.24 -2.14 -6.39
CA SER A 318 8.17 -1.31 -5.62
C SER A 318 7.50 -0.01 -5.18
N CYS A 319 7.79 0.40 -3.96
CA CYS A 319 7.45 1.75 -3.47
C CYS A 319 8.46 2.82 -3.90
N THR A 320 9.43 2.47 -4.74
CA THR A 320 10.37 3.40 -5.35
C THR A 320 9.76 4.00 -6.63
N GLY A 321 9.75 5.33 -6.74
CA GLY A 321 9.26 6.02 -7.93
C GLY A 321 8.81 7.45 -7.62
N THR A 322 8.60 8.24 -8.65
CA THR A 322 7.96 9.57 -8.50
C THR A 322 6.44 9.38 -8.53
N PRO A 323 5.70 9.81 -7.50
CA PRO A 323 4.24 9.72 -7.50
C PRO A 323 3.62 10.51 -8.66
N LEU A 324 2.69 9.87 -9.38
CA LEU A 324 1.82 10.52 -10.36
C LEU A 324 0.69 11.27 -9.65
N PHE A 325 0.20 10.69 -8.56
CA PHE A 325 -0.86 11.26 -7.72
C PHE A 325 -0.54 10.97 -6.25
N THR A 326 -0.89 11.94 -5.39
CA THR A 326 -0.68 11.84 -3.96
C THR A 326 -1.92 12.34 -3.22
N SER A 327 -2.37 11.56 -2.25
CA SER A 327 -3.41 11.95 -1.29
C SER A 327 -2.99 11.59 0.13
N TYR A 328 -3.66 12.19 1.11
CA TYR A 328 -3.25 12.22 2.51
C TYR A 328 -4.42 11.93 3.43
N PHE A 329 -4.10 11.24 4.53
CA PHE A 329 -4.89 11.28 5.76
C PHE A 329 -4.00 11.83 6.88
N SER A 330 -4.60 12.56 7.82
CA SER A 330 -3.85 13.19 8.89
C SER A 330 -3.23 12.16 9.86
N TRP A 331 -3.79 10.96 9.97
CA TRP A 331 -3.37 9.97 10.97
C TRP A 331 -3.81 8.54 10.64
N PHE A 332 -3.31 7.59 11.44
CA PHE A 332 -3.70 6.18 11.48
C PHE A 332 -3.49 5.62 12.90
N ASP A 333 -4.32 4.67 13.34
CA ASP A 333 -4.19 4.01 14.66
C ASP A 333 -4.70 2.55 14.69
N LYS A 334 -3.78 1.62 14.96
CA LYS A 334 -4.03 0.23 15.37
C LYS A 334 -3.30 -0.12 16.66
N ALA A 335 -3.00 0.88 17.49
CA ALA A 335 -2.29 0.73 18.76
C ALA A 335 -3.17 1.05 19.97
N SER A 336 -4.05 2.05 19.85
CA SER A 336 -4.83 2.56 20.97
C SER A 336 -5.95 1.61 21.39
N ALA A 337 -6.24 1.61 22.69
CA ALA A 337 -7.39 0.88 23.23
C ALA A 337 -8.69 1.38 22.60
N GLY A 338 -9.57 0.44 22.22
CA GLY A 338 -10.84 0.74 21.55
C GLY A 338 -10.73 0.81 20.03
N MET A 339 -9.55 0.96 19.43
CA MET A 339 -9.39 0.87 17.97
C MET A 339 -9.51 -0.59 17.53
N ILE A 340 -10.65 -0.95 16.95
CA ILE A 340 -10.94 -2.29 16.43
C ILE A 340 -10.31 -2.45 15.04
N ASN A 341 -10.44 -1.42 14.20
CA ASN A 341 -9.88 -1.43 12.86
C ASN A 341 -9.60 -0.01 12.36
N ASP A 342 -8.53 0.12 11.59
CA ASP A 342 -8.19 1.30 10.81
C ASP A 342 -7.52 0.81 9.51
N ASN A 343 -8.05 1.23 8.38
CA ASN A 343 -7.63 0.77 7.06
C ASN A 343 -7.89 1.82 6.00
N ILE A 344 -7.10 1.74 4.94
CA ILE A 344 -7.14 2.63 3.79
C ILE A 344 -7.72 1.86 2.63
N HIS A 345 -8.92 2.24 2.21
CA HIS A 345 -9.57 1.69 1.04
C HIS A 345 -9.16 2.47 -0.21
N LEU A 346 -9.01 1.76 -1.32
CA LEU A 346 -8.49 2.27 -2.59
C LEU A 346 -9.37 1.77 -3.73
N LEU A 347 -9.91 2.69 -4.51
CA LEU A 347 -10.79 2.40 -5.64
C LEU A 347 -10.18 2.95 -6.93
N ASN A 348 -10.02 2.06 -7.93
CA ASN A 348 -9.61 2.44 -9.26
C ASN A 348 -10.83 2.52 -10.20
N THR A 349 -11.23 3.74 -10.55
CA THR A 349 -12.32 4.01 -11.50
C THR A 349 -11.84 4.10 -12.96
N GLY A 350 -10.53 3.96 -13.21
CA GLY A 350 -9.94 4.06 -14.52
C GLY A 350 -9.96 2.76 -15.33
N ALA A 351 -9.44 2.82 -16.56
CA ALA A 351 -9.50 1.74 -17.53
C ALA A 351 -8.31 0.75 -17.50
N SER A 352 -7.26 1.03 -16.74
CA SER A 352 -6.08 0.18 -16.55
C SER A 352 -5.77 0.03 -15.06
N SER A 353 -5.01 -1.00 -14.67
CA SER A 353 -4.60 -1.19 -13.28
C SER A 353 -3.82 0.03 -12.75
N SER A 354 -4.02 0.36 -11.48
CA SER A 354 -3.26 1.36 -10.74
C SER A 354 -2.38 0.66 -9.72
N THR A 355 -1.10 1.03 -9.65
CA THR A 355 -0.16 0.53 -8.65
C THR A 355 0.46 1.68 -7.88
N GLY A 356 0.80 1.43 -6.63
CA GLY A 356 1.28 2.48 -5.74
C GLY A 356 1.59 1.96 -4.35
N CYS A 357 1.78 2.89 -3.41
CA CYS A 357 2.04 2.56 -2.02
C CYS A 357 1.32 3.48 -1.04
N VAL A 358 0.91 2.92 0.08
CA VAL A 358 0.41 3.65 1.25
C VAL A 358 1.50 3.68 2.31
N TRP A 359 1.83 4.87 2.81
CA TRP A 359 2.95 5.11 3.72
C TRP A 359 2.47 5.58 5.09
N LEU A 360 3.13 5.11 6.15
CA LEU A 360 2.98 5.59 7.53
C LEU A 360 4.31 5.45 8.27
N GLY A 361 4.85 6.55 8.81
CA GLY A 361 6.02 6.49 9.70
C GLY A 361 7.24 5.75 9.13
N GLY A 362 7.45 5.84 7.80
CA GLY A 362 8.54 5.14 7.10
C GLY A 362 8.23 3.71 6.66
N VAL A 363 7.12 3.12 7.11
CA VAL A 363 6.57 1.85 6.61
C VAL A 363 5.78 2.14 5.32
N SER A 364 5.89 1.24 4.34
CA SER A 364 5.13 1.30 3.09
C SER A 364 4.42 -0.01 2.83
N ILE A 365 3.16 0.07 2.40
CA ILE A 365 2.39 -1.07 1.91
C ILE A 365 2.10 -0.85 0.44
N PRO A 366 2.69 -1.64 -0.47
CA PRO A 366 2.34 -1.60 -1.88
C PRO A 366 0.89 -2.03 -2.11
N PHE A 367 0.28 -1.51 -3.18
CA PHE A 367 -1.03 -1.90 -3.64
C PHE A 367 -1.06 -2.03 -5.17
N THR A 368 -1.96 -2.90 -5.65
CA THR A 368 -2.42 -2.94 -7.03
C THR A 368 -3.94 -3.00 -7.03
N VAL A 369 -4.59 -2.15 -7.83
CA VAL A 369 -6.05 -2.12 -7.98
C VAL A 369 -6.40 -2.24 -9.45
N ALA A 370 -7.08 -3.31 -9.83
CA ALA A 370 -7.54 -3.53 -11.20
C ALA A 370 -8.64 -2.52 -11.60
N PRO A 371 -8.89 -2.31 -12.91
CA PRO A 371 -9.96 -1.42 -13.39
C PRO A 371 -11.33 -1.74 -12.79
N GLY A 372 -12.00 -0.72 -12.26
CA GLY A 372 -13.34 -0.85 -11.65
C GLY A 372 -13.38 -1.71 -10.39
N LYS A 373 -12.24 -1.94 -9.75
CA LYS A 373 -12.13 -2.71 -8.50
C LYS A 373 -11.74 -1.79 -7.35
N GLU A 374 -12.07 -2.25 -6.15
CA GLU A 374 -11.54 -1.72 -4.90
C GLU A 374 -10.61 -2.74 -4.24
N THR A 375 -9.76 -2.25 -3.36
CA THR A 375 -9.03 -3.04 -2.37
C THR A 375 -8.88 -2.20 -1.10
N TYR A 376 -8.32 -2.79 -0.05
CA TYR A 376 -7.88 -2.05 1.11
C TYR A 376 -6.53 -2.53 1.61
N VAL A 377 -5.84 -1.63 2.31
CA VAL A 377 -4.60 -1.93 3.02
C VAL A 377 -4.74 -1.52 4.48
N SER A 378 -4.01 -2.18 5.37
CA SER A 378 -3.97 -1.83 6.79
C SER A 378 -2.56 -2.04 7.31
N PHE A 379 -2.09 -1.13 8.16
CA PHE A 379 -0.78 -1.28 8.78
C PHE A 379 -0.78 -2.37 9.88
N PRO A 380 0.40 -2.90 10.25
CA PRO A 380 0.52 -3.89 11.31
C PRO A 380 -0.11 -3.42 12.64
N ALA A 381 -0.53 -4.37 13.47
CA ALA A 381 -0.99 -4.06 14.83
C ALA A 381 0.09 -3.28 15.61
N GLY A 382 -0.33 -2.31 16.42
CA GLY A 382 0.58 -1.40 17.13
C GLY A 382 1.06 -0.20 16.31
N SER A 383 0.68 -0.08 15.03
CA SER A 383 0.98 1.11 14.22
C SER A 383 0.15 2.30 14.67
N ILE A 384 0.77 3.46 14.86
CA ILE A 384 0.09 4.72 15.17
C ILE A 384 0.92 5.89 14.64
N GLY A 385 0.27 6.94 14.16
CA GLY A 385 0.93 8.18 13.78
C GLY A 385 0.30 8.83 12.57
N GLY A 386 1.04 9.74 11.94
CA GLY A 386 0.60 10.44 10.75
C GLY A 386 1.74 11.26 10.15
N PRO A 387 1.59 11.70 8.89
CA PRO A 387 0.44 11.42 8.04
C PRO A 387 0.48 10.05 7.38
N VAL A 388 -0.68 9.59 6.91
CA VAL A 388 -0.75 8.53 5.92
C VAL A 388 -0.65 9.17 4.54
N VAL A 389 0.22 8.63 3.68
CA VAL A 389 0.41 9.11 2.31
C VAL A 389 0.09 8.00 1.32
N VAL A 390 -0.89 8.23 0.44
CA VAL A 390 -1.22 7.32 -0.67
C VAL A 390 -0.58 7.88 -1.93
N ASN A 391 0.39 7.14 -2.48
CA ASN A 391 1.06 7.48 -3.73
C ASN A 391 0.65 6.49 -4.82
N VAL A 392 0.13 6.99 -5.93
CA VAL A 392 -0.01 6.22 -7.17
C VAL A 392 1.27 6.38 -7.98
N LEU A 393 1.94 5.28 -8.30
CA LEU A 393 3.22 5.26 -9.01
C LEU A 393 3.05 4.90 -10.50
N SER A 394 2.00 4.16 -10.84
CA SER A 394 1.64 3.82 -12.22
C SER A 394 0.13 3.68 -12.39
N GLY A 395 -0.38 3.98 -13.58
CA GLY A 395 -1.81 3.92 -13.91
C GLY A 395 -2.61 5.17 -13.53
N PRO A 396 -3.95 5.11 -13.62
CA PRO A 396 -4.84 6.22 -13.28
C PRO A 396 -4.86 6.50 -11.77
N THR A 397 -5.32 7.70 -11.39
CA THR A 397 -5.52 8.04 -9.97
C THR A 397 -6.49 7.06 -9.30
N VAL A 398 -6.27 6.81 -8.01
CA VAL A 398 -7.21 6.04 -7.17
C VAL A 398 -7.97 6.99 -6.25
N LEU A 399 -9.24 6.70 -6.03
CA LEU A 399 -10.01 7.30 -4.94
C LEU A 399 -9.65 6.56 -3.65
N ALA A 400 -9.37 7.28 -2.57
CA ALA A 400 -8.95 6.68 -1.31
C ALA A 400 -9.81 7.18 -0.15
N SER A 401 -10.28 6.28 0.70
CA SER A 401 -10.92 6.60 1.97
C SER A 401 -10.22 5.90 3.14
N GLN A 402 -10.32 6.48 4.33
CA GLN A 402 -9.91 5.86 5.57
C GLN A 402 -11.16 5.44 6.32
N ARG A 403 -11.17 4.18 6.78
CA ARG A 403 -12.28 3.62 7.55
C ARG A 403 -11.79 3.21 8.93
N VAL A 404 -12.46 3.77 9.93
CA VAL A 404 -12.15 3.59 11.35
C VAL A 404 -13.32 2.90 12.04
N GLN A 405 -13.00 1.85 12.79
CA GLN A 405 -13.90 1.22 13.75
C GLN A 405 -13.33 1.44 15.16
N TYR A 406 -13.97 2.34 15.92
CA TYR A 406 -13.59 2.65 17.30
C TYR A 406 -14.71 2.19 18.24
N TYR A 407 -14.45 1.20 19.08
CA TYR A 407 -15.46 0.43 19.81
C TYR A 407 -16.57 -0.08 18.89
N GLN A 408 -17.81 0.38 19.08
CA GLN A 408 -18.97 0.05 18.24
C GLN A 408 -19.35 1.21 17.31
N SER A 409 -18.42 2.13 17.05
CA SER A 409 -18.60 3.24 16.11
C SER A 409 -17.91 2.98 14.78
N PHE A 410 -18.45 3.58 13.73
CA PHE A 410 -17.93 3.54 12.37
C PHE A 410 -17.77 4.96 11.84
N ASN A 411 -16.63 5.25 11.21
CA ASN A 411 -16.40 6.50 10.50
C ASN A 411 -15.59 6.22 9.23
N GLU A 412 -16.00 6.81 8.12
CA GLU A 412 -15.27 6.78 6.86
C GLU A 412 -15.14 8.21 6.31
N VAL A 413 -13.94 8.56 5.85
CA VAL A 413 -13.61 9.88 5.29
C VAL A 413 -12.75 9.75 4.04
N TRP A 414 -12.96 10.62 3.06
CA TRP A 414 -12.12 10.69 1.86
C TRP A 414 -10.75 11.29 2.17
N ALA A 415 -9.73 10.81 1.45
CA ALA A 415 -8.40 11.37 1.48
C ALA A 415 -8.40 12.83 1.02
N MET A 416 -7.52 13.62 1.63
CA MET A 416 -7.25 14.98 1.17
C MET A 416 -6.19 14.99 0.07
N THR A 417 -6.24 15.95 -0.85
CA THR A 417 -5.24 16.14 -1.90
C THR A 417 -4.50 17.47 -1.73
N PRO A 418 -3.27 17.62 -2.27
CA PRO A 418 -2.56 18.90 -2.26
C PRO A 418 -3.36 20.11 -2.75
N SER A 419 -4.32 19.91 -3.66
CA SER A 419 -5.15 21.00 -4.18
C SER A 419 -6.15 21.56 -3.17
N GLN A 420 -6.41 20.84 -2.08
CA GLN A 420 -7.25 21.33 -0.98
C GLN A 420 -6.45 22.11 0.07
N ALA A 421 -5.11 22.11 -0.01
CA ALA A 421 -4.27 22.83 0.94
C ALA A 421 -4.46 24.35 0.80
N ALA A 422 -4.56 25.04 1.94
CA ALA A 422 -4.83 26.47 1.97
C ALA A 422 -4.01 27.18 3.06
N THR A 423 -3.76 28.47 2.87
CA THR A 423 -3.16 29.35 3.90
C THR A 423 -4.16 29.79 4.95
N ALA A 424 -5.46 29.61 4.69
CA ALA A 424 -6.54 29.82 5.64
C ALA A 424 -7.65 28.77 5.42
N SER A 425 -7.98 28.01 6.46
CA SER A 425 -9.09 27.06 6.48
C SER A 425 -9.86 27.14 7.79
N TYR A 426 -11.09 26.63 7.76
CA TYR A 426 -12.05 26.84 8.83
C TYR A 426 -12.79 25.54 9.18
N LEU A 427 -13.13 25.41 10.45
CA LEU A 427 -14.03 24.39 10.99
C LEU A 427 -15.15 25.09 11.74
N SER A 428 -16.38 24.61 11.58
CA SER A 428 -17.58 25.29 12.04
C SER A 428 -17.63 25.45 13.56
N TRP A 429 -17.07 24.51 14.32
CA TRP A 429 -17.28 24.45 15.77
C TRP A 429 -16.22 23.61 16.48
N TYR A 430 -15.91 23.96 17.72
CA TYR A 430 -15.04 23.24 18.64
C TYR A 430 -15.75 23.00 19.96
N ASP A 431 -15.56 21.83 20.57
CA ASP A 431 -16.12 21.50 21.86
C ASP A 431 -15.22 20.57 22.69
N LYS A 432 -14.66 21.12 23.76
CA LYS A 432 -13.99 20.38 24.83
C LYS A 432 -14.54 20.78 26.20
N ALA A 433 -15.82 21.16 26.23
CA ALA A 433 -16.52 21.61 27.43
C ALA A 433 -17.75 20.73 27.73
N SER A 434 -18.46 20.27 26.70
CA SER A 434 -19.70 19.51 26.85
C SER A 434 -19.47 18.11 27.41
N ALA A 435 -20.46 17.60 28.15
CA ALA A 435 -20.45 16.24 28.66
C ALA A 435 -20.33 15.22 27.52
N GLY A 436 -19.40 14.27 27.66
CA GLY A 436 -19.12 13.25 26.64
C GLY A 436 -18.05 13.64 25.63
N MET A 437 -17.66 14.92 25.50
CA MET A 437 -16.54 15.30 24.64
C MET A 437 -15.21 14.91 25.28
N VAL A 438 -14.61 13.80 24.80
CA VAL A 438 -13.36 13.24 25.33
C VAL A 438 -12.15 13.88 24.65
N GLY A 439 -12.27 14.23 23.37
CA GLY A 439 -11.21 14.85 22.60
C GLY A 439 -11.77 15.65 21.43
N ASP A 440 -11.16 16.80 21.17
CA ASP A 440 -11.42 17.61 19.99
C ASP A 440 -10.08 18.25 19.60
N ASN A 441 -9.51 17.74 18.50
CA ASN A 441 -8.15 18.04 18.07
C ASN A 441 -8.16 18.52 16.61
N ILE A 442 -7.40 19.58 16.35
CA ILE A 442 -7.23 20.16 15.04
C ILE A 442 -5.92 19.66 14.47
N HIS A 443 -5.99 18.66 13.59
CA HIS A 443 -4.86 18.09 12.90
C HIS A 443 -4.47 18.95 11.70
N VAL A 444 -3.17 19.17 11.51
CA VAL A 444 -2.62 19.99 10.44
C VAL A 444 -1.44 19.28 9.81
N LEU A 445 -1.49 19.13 8.49
CA LEU A 445 -0.49 18.50 7.65
C LEU A 445 0.11 19.54 6.70
N ASN A 446 1.42 19.50 6.54
CA ASN A 446 2.12 20.24 5.49
C ASN A 446 2.42 19.35 4.26
N PRO A 447 1.63 19.41 3.18
CA PRO A 447 1.89 18.66 1.95
C PRO A 447 2.95 19.34 1.05
N GLY A 448 3.48 20.50 1.44
CA GLY A 448 4.44 21.28 0.68
C GLY A 448 5.89 20.80 0.84
N SER A 449 6.83 21.54 0.27
CA SER A 449 8.27 21.24 0.27
C SER A 449 9.09 22.13 1.21
N VAL A 450 8.47 23.11 1.86
CA VAL A 450 9.11 24.04 2.79
C VAL A 450 8.37 24.05 4.13
N THR A 451 9.03 24.52 5.19
CA THR A 451 8.41 24.59 6.53
C THR A 451 7.25 25.59 6.53
N ALA A 452 6.11 25.20 7.11
CA ALA A 452 4.92 26.01 7.32
C ALA A 452 4.84 26.48 8.78
N ASN A 453 4.53 27.76 8.99
CA ASN A 453 4.27 28.33 10.31
C ASN A 453 2.77 28.51 10.49
N VAL A 454 2.19 27.70 11.38
CA VAL A 454 0.74 27.54 11.55
C VAL A 454 0.28 28.23 12.83
N THR A 455 -0.86 28.90 12.74
CA THR A 455 -1.62 29.44 13.88
C THR A 455 -3.04 28.88 13.87
N VAL A 456 -3.44 28.18 14.93
CA VAL A 456 -4.81 27.70 15.15
C VAL A 456 -5.47 28.60 16.19
N SER A 457 -6.60 29.21 15.83
CA SER A 457 -7.31 30.21 16.63
C SER A 457 -8.76 29.84 16.85
N LEU A 458 -9.26 30.18 18.04
CA LEU A 458 -10.67 30.07 18.43
C LEU A 458 -11.02 31.27 19.31
N SER A 459 -12.19 31.87 19.07
CA SER A 459 -12.65 33.04 19.84
C SER A 459 -12.73 32.71 21.33
N GLY A 460 -12.23 33.61 22.18
CA GLY A 460 -12.19 33.41 23.64
C GLY A 460 -11.08 32.48 24.14
N ALA A 461 -10.26 31.89 23.26
CA ALA A 461 -9.11 31.08 23.61
C ALA A 461 -7.79 31.72 23.12
N SER A 462 -6.67 31.39 23.78
CA SER A 462 -5.34 31.79 23.29
C SER A 462 -4.98 31.01 22.02
N PRO A 463 -4.49 31.66 20.94
CA PRO A 463 -4.04 30.96 19.74
C PRO A 463 -2.88 30.01 20.02
N ILE A 464 -2.85 28.90 19.28
CA ILE A 464 -1.80 27.88 19.34
C ILE A 464 -0.94 28.01 18.09
N ASN A 465 0.38 28.17 18.27
CA ASN A 465 1.33 28.38 17.18
C ASN A 465 2.34 27.25 17.14
N PHE A 466 2.68 26.75 15.95
CA PHE A 466 3.72 25.74 15.75
C PHE A 466 4.25 25.76 14.31
N SER A 467 5.42 25.15 14.09
CA SER A 467 6.04 24.99 12.78
C SER A 467 5.98 23.54 12.32
N LEU A 468 5.64 23.31 11.05
CA LEU A 468 5.58 22.00 10.42
C LEU A 468 6.57 21.91 9.26
N VAL A 469 7.55 21.01 9.35
CA VAL A 469 8.41 20.70 8.20
C VAL A 469 7.61 20.02 7.08
N ALA A 470 8.17 19.98 5.88
CA ALA A 470 7.57 19.32 4.73
C ALA A 470 7.21 17.84 5.02
N GLY A 471 6.00 17.42 4.69
CA GLY A 471 5.50 16.06 4.90
C GLY A 471 5.17 15.71 6.36
N ALA A 472 5.31 16.65 7.30
CA ALA A 472 4.96 16.42 8.69
C ALA A 472 3.50 16.75 8.98
N GLU A 473 2.99 16.13 10.05
CA GLU A 473 1.71 16.42 10.68
C GLU A 473 1.93 16.80 12.15
N SER A 474 1.04 17.63 12.68
CA SER A 474 0.90 17.90 14.11
C SER A 474 -0.53 18.33 14.39
N TYR A 475 -0.95 18.30 15.64
CA TYR A 475 -2.26 18.76 16.05
C TYR A 475 -2.22 19.87 17.10
N ALA A 476 -3.29 20.65 17.15
CA ALA A 476 -3.58 21.62 18.19
C ALA A 476 -4.82 21.17 18.99
N THR A 477 -4.81 21.40 20.30
CA THR A 477 -5.95 21.15 21.17
C THR A 477 -6.09 22.29 22.15
N PHE A 478 -7.28 22.89 22.25
CA PHE A 478 -7.53 23.95 23.22
C PHE A 478 -7.72 23.36 24.63
N PRO A 479 -7.59 24.18 25.69
CA PRO A 479 -7.82 23.72 27.06
C PRO A 479 -9.23 23.18 27.29
N THR A 480 -9.37 22.24 28.23
CA THR A 480 -10.68 21.76 28.70
C THR A 480 -11.55 22.93 29.17
N GLY A 481 -12.84 22.90 28.85
CA GLY A 481 -13.79 23.98 29.11
C GLY A 481 -13.93 24.98 27.96
N THR A 482 -13.18 24.81 26.86
CA THR A 482 -13.29 25.65 25.67
C THR A 482 -14.38 25.13 24.72
N ILE A 483 -15.21 26.02 24.20
CA ILE A 483 -16.29 25.72 23.26
C ILE A 483 -16.60 26.95 22.40
N GLY A 484 -16.95 26.75 21.13
CA GLY A 484 -17.39 27.81 20.22
C GLY A 484 -16.92 27.60 18.79
N GLY A 485 -17.14 28.58 17.92
CA GLY A 485 -16.59 28.58 16.57
C GLY A 485 -16.44 30.00 16.02
N PRO A 486 -16.04 30.11 14.74
CA PRO A 486 -15.33 29.06 14.00
C PRO A 486 -13.91 28.85 14.54
N VAL A 487 -13.36 27.64 14.37
CA VAL A 487 -11.91 27.45 14.46
C VAL A 487 -11.28 27.92 13.17
N THR A 488 -10.24 28.74 13.25
CA THR A 488 -9.48 29.22 12.10
C THR A 488 -8.07 28.65 12.14
N VAL A 489 -7.64 28.01 11.05
CA VAL A 489 -6.26 27.58 10.83
C VAL A 489 -5.66 28.51 9.79
N THR A 490 -4.62 29.26 10.18
CA THR A 490 -3.86 30.14 9.26
C THR A 490 -2.41 29.69 9.17
N SER A 491 -1.79 29.87 8.01
CA SER A 491 -0.42 29.45 7.74
C SER A 491 0.22 30.32 6.66
N ASP A 492 1.54 30.50 6.75
CA ASP A 492 2.33 31.18 5.71
C ASP A 492 2.57 30.31 4.46
N GLN A 493 2.32 29.00 4.56
CA GLN A 493 2.31 28.04 3.46
C GLN A 493 0.96 27.31 3.39
N PRO A 494 0.52 26.82 2.21
CA PRO A 494 -0.67 25.99 2.11
C PRO A 494 -0.55 24.71 2.95
N VAL A 495 -1.50 24.48 3.86
CA VAL A 495 -1.59 23.29 4.71
C VAL A 495 -2.95 22.61 4.55
N LEU A 496 -2.98 21.30 4.79
CA LEU A 496 -4.23 20.55 4.96
C LEU A 496 -4.57 20.51 6.45
N ALA A 497 -5.86 20.54 6.78
CA ALA A 497 -6.29 20.45 8.16
C ALA A 497 -7.60 19.65 8.29
N SER A 498 -7.74 18.96 9.41
CA SER A 498 -8.95 18.23 9.78
C SER A 498 -9.21 18.36 11.28
N GLN A 499 -10.45 18.16 11.69
CA GLN A 499 -10.88 18.09 13.07
C GLN A 499 -11.22 16.67 13.42
N ARG A 500 -10.63 16.18 14.50
CA ARG A 500 -10.83 14.83 15.01
C ARG A 500 -11.49 14.90 16.37
N VAL A 501 -12.69 14.35 16.45
CA VAL A 501 -13.53 14.43 17.65
C VAL A 501 -13.81 13.03 18.19
N GLN A 502 -13.64 12.90 19.51
CA GLN A 502 -14.02 11.73 20.29
C GLN A 502 -15.18 12.12 21.20
N TYR A 503 -16.36 11.57 20.93
CA TYR A 503 -17.58 11.82 21.69
C TYR A 503 -18.07 10.50 22.30
N TYR A 504 -18.01 10.39 23.62
CA TYR A 504 -18.15 9.13 24.36
C TYR A 504 -17.20 8.05 23.81
N GLN A 505 -17.72 6.92 23.33
CA GLN A 505 -16.97 5.84 22.70
C GLN A 505 -17.10 5.88 21.16
N THR A 506 -17.32 7.07 20.60
CA THR A 506 -17.49 7.28 19.16
C THR A 506 -16.47 8.26 18.62
N PHE A 507 -16.27 8.18 17.31
CA PHE A 507 -15.25 8.90 16.59
C PHE A 507 -15.84 9.58 15.35
N ASN A 508 -15.44 10.82 15.07
CA ASN A 508 -15.76 11.50 13.81
C ASN A 508 -14.60 12.40 13.36
N GLU A 509 -14.34 12.45 12.06
CA GLU A 509 -13.39 13.37 11.46
C GLU A 509 -14.03 14.24 10.39
N VAL A 510 -13.63 15.52 10.35
CA VAL A 510 -14.14 16.53 9.41
C VAL A 510 -12.97 17.29 8.80
N VAL A 511 -12.93 17.40 7.48
CA VAL A 511 -11.89 18.19 6.79
C VAL A 511 -12.21 19.69 6.91
N ALA A 512 -11.20 20.49 7.26
CA ALA A 512 -11.31 21.95 7.28
C ALA A 512 -11.45 22.50 5.86
N ARG A 513 -12.31 23.50 5.67
CA ARG A 513 -12.60 24.08 4.35
C ARG A 513 -12.06 25.49 4.22
N SER A 514 -11.54 25.84 3.05
CA SER A 514 -11.14 27.21 2.72
C SER A 514 -12.34 28.02 2.23
N ALA A 515 -12.20 29.35 2.22
CA ALA A 515 -13.21 30.25 1.66
C ALA A 515 -13.50 29.98 0.17
N ALA A 516 -12.55 29.39 -0.57
CA ALA A 516 -12.75 29.01 -1.97
C ALA A 516 -13.78 27.89 -2.16
N GLN A 517 -14.12 27.15 -1.10
CA GLN A 517 -15.14 26.11 -1.11
C GLN A 517 -16.51 26.63 -0.64
N ALA A 518 -16.64 27.92 -0.30
CA ALA A 518 -17.92 28.53 0.06
C ALA A 518 -18.81 28.69 -1.18
N SER A 519 -20.14 28.64 -1.00
CA SER A 519 -21.09 28.76 -2.10
C SER A 519 -22.27 29.64 -1.72
N SER A 520 -22.86 30.31 -2.72
CA SER A 520 -24.14 31.02 -2.58
C SER A 520 -25.33 30.05 -2.57
N THR A 521 -25.16 28.84 -3.11
CA THR A 521 -26.18 27.79 -3.12
C THR A 521 -25.53 26.44 -2.84
N SER A 522 -26.01 25.74 -1.83
CA SER A 522 -25.57 24.40 -1.48
C SER A 522 -26.71 23.53 -0.97
N TYR A 523 -26.47 22.23 -0.91
CA TYR A 523 -27.47 21.22 -0.61
C TYR A 523 -26.94 20.15 0.34
N PHE A 524 -27.87 19.53 1.05
CA PHE A 524 -27.69 18.23 1.69
C PHE A 524 -28.78 17.29 1.19
N ASN A 525 -28.47 16.01 1.07
CA ASN A 525 -29.41 15.04 0.51
C ASN A 525 -30.69 14.97 1.36
N TRP A 526 -30.59 15.06 2.69
CA TRP A 526 -31.72 14.82 3.57
C TRP A 526 -31.49 15.33 5.00
N PHE A 527 -32.58 15.42 5.75
CA PHE A 527 -32.70 15.87 7.14
C PHE A 527 -33.60 14.94 7.95
N ASP A 528 -33.32 14.75 9.24
CA ASP A 528 -34.16 13.99 10.17
C ASP A 528 -34.11 14.45 11.62
N LYS A 529 -35.28 14.87 12.09
CA LYS A 529 -35.56 15.15 13.49
C LYS A 529 -36.84 14.47 13.96
N ALA A 530 -37.14 13.32 13.35
CA ALA A 530 -38.34 12.53 13.60
C ALA A 530 -38.02 11.09 14.05
N SER A 531 -36.98 10.48 13.49
CA SER A 531 -36.67 9.06 13.74
C SER A 531 -36.12 8.82 15.14
N ALA A 532 -36.37 7.61 15.66
CA ALA A 532 -35.81 7.18 16.93
C ALA A 532 -34.28 7.18 16.89
N GLY A 533 -33.66 7.76 17.92
CA GLY A 533 -32.21 7.90 18.02
C GLY A 533 -31.65 9.20 17.43
N MET A 534 -32.35 9.87 16.51
CA MET A 534 -31.94 11.17 15.96
C MET A 534 -32.15 12.28 16.99
N ALA A 535 -31.13 12.50 17.82
CA ALA A 535 -31.15 13.48 18.92
C ALA A 535 -31.02 14.92 18.41
N GLY A 536 -30.37 15.11 17.26
CA GLY A 536 -30.21 16.40 16.62
C GLY A 536 -29.83 16.26 15.16
N ASP A 537 -30.28 17.21 14.36
CA ASP A 537 -29.86 17.38 12.98
C ASP A 537 -29.86 18.88 12.72
N ASN A 538 -28.68 19.43 12.49
CA ASN A 538 -28.42 20.87 12.48
C ASN A 538 -27.62 21.26 11.24
N VAL A 539 -28.04 22.33 10.58
CA VAL A 539 -27.28 22.95 9.49
C VAL A 539 -26.42 24.05 10.08
N HIS A 540 -25.11 23.80 10.18
CA HIS A 540 -24.11 24.78 10.57
C HIS A 540 -23.73 25.66 9.38
N LEU A 541 -23.61 26.96 9.65
CA LEU A 541 -23.37 28.01 8.67
C LEU A 541 -22.18 28.86 9.13
N LEU A 542 -21.25 29.13 8.22
CA LEU A 542 -20.08 29.95 8.48
C LEU A 542 -19.85 30.93 7.33
N ASN A 543 -19.82 32.22 7.65
CA ASN A 543 -19.59 33.27 6.67
C ASN A 543 -18.10 33.65 6.59
N THR A 544 -17.45 33.30 5.49
CA THR A 544 -16.04 33.62 5.22
C THR A 544 -15.84 34.73 4.18
N SER A 545 -16.93 35.38 3.74
CA SER A 545 -16.94 36.31 2.59
C SER A 545 -16.32 37.68 2.85
N GLY A 546 -16.01 38.02 4.11
CA GLY A 546 -15.55 39.37 4.48
C GLY A 546 -16.66 40.41 4.66
N THR A 547 -17.90 40.09 4.30
CA THR A 547 -19.08 40.97 4.44
C THR A 547 -20.23 40.25 5.12
N THR A 548 -21.28 40.96 5.53
CA THR A 548 -22.47 40.33 6.14
C THR A 548 -23.26 39.53 5.09
N ALA A 549 -23.61 38.29 5.41
CA ALA A 549 -24.41 37.40 4.57
C ALA A 549 -25.87 37.34 5.04
N HIS A 550 -26.80 37.27 4.09
CA HIS A 550 -28.22 36.99 4.30
C HIS A 550 -28.48 35.59 3.77
N ILE A 551 -28.87 34.68 4.65
CA ILE A 551 -28.94 33.24 4.38
C ILE A 551 -30.37 32.77 4.54
N THR A 552 -30.84 31.94 3.62
CA THR A 552 -32.10 31.21 3.69
C THR A 552 -31.82 29.71 3.70
N VAL A 553 -32.30 29.01 4.72
CA VAL A 553 -32.22 27.55 4.83
C VAL A 553 -33.60 26.96 4.60
N GLY A 554 -33.75 26.19 3.52
CA GLY A 554 -34.95 25.43 3.22
C GLY A 554 -34.86 24.02 3.80
N LEU A 555 -35.73 23.71 4.77
CA LEU A 555 -35.85 22.38 5.38
C LEU A 555 -37.16 21.70 4.93
N PRO A 556 -37.14 20.41 4.60
CA PRO A 556 -38.32 19.66 4.13
C PRO A 556 -39.51 19.77 5.08
N GLY A 557 -40.69 20.08 4.52
CA GLY A 557 -41.95 20.16 5.27
C GLY A 557 -42.07 21.36 6.22
N THR A 558 -41.14 22.31 6.20
CA THR A 558 -41.14 23.49 7.07
C THR A 558 -41.06 24.80 6.28
N ALA A 559 -41.41 25.91 6.93
CA ALA A 559 -41.14 27.24 6.37
C ALA A 559 -39.62 27.51 6.35
N PRO A 560 -39.06 28.10 5.28
CA PRO A 560 -37.65 28.44 5.23
C PRO A 560 -37.23 29.36 6.38
N VAL A 561 -36.05 29.12 6.93
CA VAL A 561 -35.46 29.94 7.99
C VAL A 561 -34.55 30.97 7.34
N THR A 562 -34.76 32.25 7.63
CA THR A 562 -33.91 33.34 7.15
C THR A 562 -33.11 33.94 8.31
N LEU A 563 -31.83 34.25 8.08
CA LEU A 563 -30.96 34.85 9.09
C LEU A 563 -29.89 35.74 8.45
N THR A 564 -29.32 36.62 9.28
CA THR A 564 -28.20 37.49 8.92
C THR A 564 -26.97 37.04 9.70
N LEU A 565 -25.86 36.80 9.01
CA LEU A 565 -24.62 36.30 9.60
C LEU A 565 -23.46 37.27 9.32
N PRO A 566 -22.87 37.91 10.33
CA PRO A 566 -21.69 38.76 10.16
C PRO A 566 -20.49 37.99 9.57
N SER A 567 -19.51 38.73 9.05
CA SER A 567 -18.26 38.15 8.58
C SER A 567 -17.51 37.43 9.71
N LEU A 568 -16.96 36.24 9.41
CA LEU A 568 -16.27 35.34 10.34
C LEU A 568 -17.10 34.91 11.56
N ALA A 569 -18.43 35.00 11.47
CA ALA A 569 -19.33 34.43 12.45
C ALA A 569 -19.85 33.07 11.98
N GLU A 570 -20.08 32.17 12.93
CA GLU A 570 -20.80 30.91 12.75
C GLU A 570 -22.18 30.96 13.42
N THR A 571 -23.09 30.13 12.92
CA THR A 571 -24.35 29.82 13.59
C THR A 571 -24.85 28.46 13.13
N TYR A 572 -25.97 27.99 13.67
CA TYR A 572 -26.65 26.81 13.17
C TYR A 572 -28.16 27.02 13.11
N VAL A 573 -28.80 26.29 12.20
CA VAL A 573 -30.25 26.21 12.04
C VAL A 573 -30.69 24.79 12.33
N THR A 574 -31.84 24.65 12.99
CA THR A 574 -32.49 23.36 13.23
C THR A 574 -34.00 23.51 13.08
N SER A 575 -34.71 22.43 12.73
CA SER A 575 -36.18 22.43 12.66
C SER A 575 -36.82 22.01 13.99
N ALA A 576 -38.15 22.12 14.07
CA ALA A 576 -38.92 21.48 15.12
C ALA A 576 -38.91 19.95 14.96
N PRO A 577 -39.00 19.16 16.04
CA PRO A 577 -39.12 17.70 15.96
C PRO A 577 -40.28 17.25 15.07
N GLY A 578 -40.17 16.07 14.45
CA GLY A 578 -41.20 15.45 13.62
C GLY A 578 -41.06 15.65 12.10
N HIS A 579 -39.98 16.29 11.65
CA HIS A 579 -39.70 16.49 10.22
C HIS A 579 -38.58 15.56 9.74
N ILE A 580 -38.78 14.99 8.55
CA ILE A 580 -37.85 14.07 7.88
C ILE A 580 -38.00 14.24 6.36
N GLY A 581 -36.90 14.15 5.62
CA GLY A 581 -36.93 14.18 4.15
C GLY A 581 -35.77 14.98 3.55
N GLY A 582 -35.83 15.24 2.26
CA GLY A 582 -34.81 15.99 1.53
C GLY A 582 -35.34 16.57 0.22
N PRO A 583 -34.56 17.43 -0.46
CA PRO A 583 -33.27 17.96 -0.02
C PRO A 583 -33.36 19.10 0.99
N VAL A 584 -32.28 19.33 1.73
CA VAL A 584 -32.04 20.60 2.42
C VAL A 584 -31.32 21.54 1.45
N SER A 585 -31.71 22.81 1.43
CA SER A 585 -31.03 23.83 0.62
C SER A 585 -30.58 25.00 1.47
N VAL A 586 -29.42 25.55 1.15
CA VAL A 586 -28.89 26.79 1.71
C VAL A 586 -28.68 27.75 0.57
N THR A 587 -29.32 28.92 0.61
CA THR A 587 -29.09 30.01 -0.35
C THR A 587 -28.64 31.26 0.38
N SER A 588 -27.70 32.00 -0.21
CA SER A 588 -27.19 33.24 0.35
C SER A 588 -26.75 34.23 -0.72
N ASP A 589 -26.83 35.52 -0.38
CA ASP A 589 -26.30 36.62 -1.21
C ASP A 589 -24.78 36.76 -1.15
N GLN A 590 -24.13 36.09 -0.20
CA GLN A 590 -22.67 35.94 -0.10
C GLN A 590 -22.31 34.45 -0.05
N PRO A 591 -21.16 34.03 -0.57
CA PRO A 591 -20.71 32.65 -0.42
C PRO A 591 -20.49 32.29 1.06
N VAL A 592 -21.12 31.20 1.51
CA VAL A 592 -20.97 30.69 2.88
C VAL A 592 -20.51 29.23 2.85
N LEU A 593 -19.78 28.83 3.88
CA LEU A 593 -19.53 27.43 4.17
C LEU A 593 -20.73 26.89 4.95
N SER A 594 -21.16 25.69 4.61
CA SER A 594 -22.21 25.00 5.36
C SER A 594 -21.90 23.52 5.53
N SER A 595 -22.36 22.97 6.66
CA SER A 595 -22.20 21.57 7.04
C SER A 595 -23.43 21.11 7.81
N GLN A 596 -23.75 19.83 7.74
CA GLN A 596 -24.84 19.23 8.48
C GLN A 596 -24.26 18.36 9.58
N ARG A 597 -24.66 18.63 10.82
CA ARG A 597 -24.27 17.85 11.99
C ARG A 597 -25.45 17.03 12.47
N VAL A 598 -25.34 15.71 12.31
CA VAL A 598 -26.33 14.73 12.77
C VAL A 598 -25.83 14.11 14.08
N GLN A 599 -26.66 14.17 15.13
CA GLN A 599 -26.45 13.49 16.40
C GLN A 599 -27.38 12.29 16.48
N TYR A 600 -26.80 11.09 16.50
CA TYR A 600 -27.52 9.82 16.56
C TYR A 600 -27.11 9.09 17.85
N TYR A 601 -28.03 8.98 18.80
CA TYR A 601 -27.76 8.52 20.17
C TYR A 601 -26.55 9.25 20.80
N GLN A 602 -25.47 8.51 21.10
CA GLN A 602 -24.22 9.04 21.68
C GLN A 602 -23.11 9.16 20.62
N SER A 603 -23.47 9.24 19.34
CA SER A 603 -22.56 9.57 18.24
C SER A 603 -22.97 10.87 17.56
N PHE A 604 -22.05 11.42 16.79
CA PHE A 604 -22.39 12.43 15.80
C PHE A 604 -21.56 12.26 14.53
N ASN A 605 -22.04 12.82 13.43
CA ASN A 605 -21.33 12.97 12.18
C ASN A 605 -21.54 14.37 11.64
N GLU A 606 -20.53 14.91 10.96
CA GLU A 606 -20.61 16.22 10.33
C GLU A 606 -20.12 16.16 8.89
N THR A 607 -21.02 16.51 7.97
CA THR A 607 -20.81 16.34 6.53
C THR A 607 -20.90 17.72 5.86
N PRO A 608 -19.93 18.09 5.00
CA PRO A 608 -19.99 19.35 4.27
C PRO A 608 -21.13 19.34 3.25
N SER A 609 -21.74 20.50 3.03
CA SER A 609 -22.71 20.67 1.95
C SER A 609 -22.08 20.50 0.56
N GLU A 610 -22.84 20.03 -0.40
CA GLU A 610 -22.43 19.93 -1.79
C GLU A 610 -23.13 20.98 -2.67
N THR A 611 -22.58 21.22 -3.86
CA THR A 611 -23.09 22.20 -4.82
C THR A 611 -23.45 21.51 -6.13
N ALA A 612 -24.29 22.15 -6.95
CA ALA A 612 -24.62 21.61 -8.28
C ALA A 612 -23.39 21.42 -9.19
N ALA A 613 -22.27 22.12 -8.92
CA ALA A 613 -21.01 21.96 -9.64
C ALA A 613 -20.27 20.65 -9.30
N GLN A 614 -20.62 20.01 -8.17
CA GLN A 614 -20.08 18.72 -7.75
C GLN A 614 -20.93 17.53 -8.24
N ALA A 615 -22.11 17.79 -8.81
CA ALA A 615 -22.97 16.74 -9.35
C ALA A 615 -22.28 16.05 -10.55
N GLN A 616 -22.39 14.72 -10.62
CA GLN A 616 -21.74 13.89 -11.63
C GLN A 616 -22.74 12.95 -12.31
N THR A 617 -22.44 12.55 -13.54
CA THR A 617 -23.20 11.49 -14.25
C THR A 617 -22.72 10.08 -13.87
N SER A 618 -21.58 9.98 -13.18
CA SER A 618 -21.05 8.73 -12.66
C SER A 618 -20.21 9.01 -11.41
N SER A 619 -20.67 8.56 -10.25
CA SER A 619 -19.95 8.69 -8.97
C SER A 619 -19.92 7.36 -8.21
N HIS A 620 -19.06 7.28 -7.19
CA HIS A 620 -18.80 6.04 -6.48
C HIS A 620 -18.82 6.20 -4.97
N VAL A 621 -19.32 5.17 -4.30
CA VAL A 621 -19.05 4.90 -2.89
C VAL A 621 -18.18 3.65 -2.84
N ILE A 622 -17.14 3.66 -2.00
CA ILE A 622 -16.16 2.57 -1.97
C ILE A 622 -16.79 1.21 -1.63
N TRP A 623 -17.87 1.19 -0.84
CA TRP A 623 -18.42 -0.05 -0.30
C TRP A 623 -19.87 0.11 0.19
N PHE A 624 -20.52 -1.02 0.45
CA PHE A 624 -21.86 -1.16 0.99
C PHE A 624 -21.98 -2.42 1.85
N ASP A 625 -22.81 -2.39 2.91
CA ASP A 625 -23.03 -3.54 3.78
C ASP A 625 -24.38 -3.60 4.50
N LYS A 626 -25.08 -4.70 4.25
CA LYS A 626 -26.26 -5.15 5.01
C LYS A 626 -26.17 -6.62 5.42
N ALA A 627 -24.95 -7.11 5.60
CA ALA A 627 -24.64 -8.47 5.98
C ALA A 627 -23.92 -8.55 7.34
N SER A 628 -23.04 -7.60 7.66
CA SER A 628 -22.18 -7.69 8.83
C SER A 628 -22.93 -7.44 10.15
N PRO A 629 -22.54 -8.13 11.24
CA PRO A 629 -23.04 -7.83 12.57
C PRO A 629 -22.83 -6.36 12.95
N GLY A 630 -23.89 -5.74 13.47
CA GLY A 630 -23.87 -4.32 13.85
C GLY A 630 -24.29 -3.36 12.74
N MET A 631 -24.28 -3.76 11.46
CA MET A 631 -24.80 -2.90 10.39
C MET A 631 -26.34 -2.89 10.44
N VAL A 632 -26.90 -1.78 10.92
CA VAL A 632 -28.36 -1.57 11.08
C VAL A 632 -28.96 -1.00 9.79
N GLY A 633 -28.20 -0.18 9.08
CA GLY A 633 -28.63 0.43 7.82
C GLY A 633 -27.45 0.87 6.98
N ASP A 634 -27.58 0.68 5.68
CA ASP A 634 -26.69 1.24 4.67
C ASP A 634 -27.56 1.60 3.47
N ASN A 635 -27.57 2.89 3.11
CA ASN A 635 -28.44 3.44 2.08
C ASN A 635 -27.67 4.45 1.23
N ILE A 636 -28.02 4.50 -0.05
CA ILE A 636 -27.48 5.45 -1.01
C ILE A 636 -28.55 6.50 -1.28
N HIS A 637 -28.28 7.73 -0.86
CA HIS A 637 -29.12 8.89 -1.13
C HIS A 637 -28.65 9.54 -2.43
N VAL A 638 -29.60 9.96 -3.27
CA VAL A 638 -29.32 10.61 -4.56
C VAL A 638 -30.21 11.83 -4.72
N LEU A 639 -29.58 12.98 -4.98
CA LEU A 639 -30.21 14.27 -5.17
C LEU A 639 -29.99 14.79 -6.59
N ASN A 640 -31.07 15.17 -7.25
CA ASN A 640 -31.02 15.87 -8.53
C ASN A 640 -31.12 17.39 -8.32
N THR A 641 -29.99 18.08 -8.37
CA THR A 641 -29.93 19.56 -8.31
C THR A 641 -30.14 20.23 -9.67
N GLY A 642 -30.36 19.46 -10.73
CA GLY A 642 -30.56 19.94 -12.09
C GLY A 642 -31.97 20.47 -12.34
N SER A 643 -32.25 20.77 -13.61
CA SER A 643 -33.55 21.29 -14.08
C SER A 643 -34.39 20.26 -14.84
N ALA A 644 -33.82 19.10 -15.16
CA ALA A 644 -34.48 18.00 -15.85
C ALA A 644 -34.57 16.76 -14.95
N THR A 645 -35.54 15.89 -15.19
CA THR A 645 -35.61 14.57 -14.55
C THR A 645 -34.38 13.73 -14.93
N ALA A 646 -33.74 13.13 -13.93
CA ALA A 646 -32.60 12.24 -14.08
C ALA A 646 -33.08 10.78 -14.05
N ASN A 647 -32.56 9.93 -14.92
CA ASN A 647 -32.69 8.48 -14.82
C ASN A 647 -31.42 7.96 -14.15
N VAL A 648 -31.57 7.36 -12.98
CA VAL A 648 -30.47 6.95 -12.11
C VAL A 648 -30.42 5.43 -12.02
N THR A 649 -29.22 4.87 -12.09
CA THR A 649 -28.93 3.46 -11.83
C THR A 649 -27.91 3.36 -10.71
N VAL A 650 -28.25 2.65 -9.64
CA VAL A 650 -27.35 2.36 -8.51
C VAL A 650 -27.02 0.87 -8.54
N SER A 651 -25.72 0.56 -8.69
CA SER A 651 -25.23 -0.80 -8.93
C SER A 651 -24.26 -1.24 -7.85
N LEU A 652 -24.38 -2.51 -7.43
CA LEU A 652 -23.44 -3.20 -6.57
C LEU A 652 -23.12 -4.56 -7.21
N ALA A 653 -21.84 -4.92 -7.27
CA ALA A 653 -21.40 -6.16 -7.92
C ALA A 653 -22.11 -7.39 -7.32
N GLY A 654 -22.61 -8.27 -8.19
CA GLY A 654 -23.33 -9.48 -7.78
C GLY A 654 -24.78 -9.25 -7.32
N VAL A 655 -25.27 -8.02 -7.32
CA VAL A 655 -26.65 -7.65 -6.95
C VAL A 655 -27.34 -6.98 -8.14
N SER A 656 -28.65 -7.22 -8.31
CA SER A 656 -29.42 -6.55 -9.37
C SER A 656 -29.41 -5.02 -9.15
N PRO A 657 -29.08 -4.22 -10.18
CA PRO A 657 -29.10 -2.76 -10.08
C PRO A 657 -30.48 -2.22 -9.75
N VAL A 658 -30.53 -1.11 -9.01
CA VAL A 658 -31.76 -0.35 -8.73
C VAL A 658 -31.84 0.82 -9.70
N VAL A 659 -32.94 0.92 -10.45
CA VAL A 659 -33.15 1.95 -11.47
C VAL A 659 -34.40 2.75 -11.12
N PHE A 660 -34.31 4.08 -11.18
CA PHE A 660 -35.44 4.98 -10.91
C PHE A 660 -35.30 6.32 -11.64
N SER A 661 -36.43 7.00 -11.83
CA SER A 661 -36.45 8.38 -12.32
C SER A 661 -36.55 9.34 -11.14
N LEU A 662 -35.71 10.39 -11.15
CA LEU A 662 -35.56 11.36 -10.08
C LEU A 662 -35.86 12.77 -10.62
N PRO A 663 -37.04 13.34 -10.29
CA PRO A 663 -37.39 14.70 -10.72
C PRO A 663 -36.40 15.77 -10.26
N ALA A 664 -36.33 16.87 -11.00
CA ALA A 664 -35.51 18.03 -10.66
C ALA A 664 -35.86 18.59 -9.26
N GLY A 665 -34.85 18.89 -8.45
CA GLY A 665 -34.99 19.44 -7.11
C GLY A 665 -35.49 18.44 -6.05
N THR A 666 -35.46 17.14 -6.35
CA THR A 666 -35.91 16.09 -5.43
C THR A 666 -34.76 15.13 -5.07
N GLU A 667 -34.91 14.48 -3.93
CA GLU A 667 -34.04 13.40 -3.46
C GLU A 667 -34.82 12.07 -3.44
N ASN A 668 -34.10 10.98 -3.60
CA ASN A 668 -34.56 9.63 -3.32
C ASN A 668 -33.41 8.81 -2.73
N TYR A 669 -33.74 7.79 -1.94
CA TYR A 669 -32.74 6.86 -1.42
C TYR A 669 -33.06 5.42 -1.84
N VAL A 670 -32.01 4.63 -1.93
CA VAL A 670 -32.08 3.20 -2.27
C VAL A 670 -31.26 2.38 -1.29
N SER A 671 -31.62 1.11 -1.16
CA SER A 671 -30.90 0.14 -0.37
C SER A 671 -30.90 -1.20 -1.10
N PHE A 672 -29.84 -1.98 -0.96
CA PHE A 672 -29.78 -3.33 -1.50
C PHE A 672 -30.45 -4.35 -0.55
N PRO A 673 -30.77 -5.56 -1.04
CA PRO A 673 -31.34 -6.63 -0.20
C PRO A 673 -30.46 -6.98 1.01
N ALA A 674 -31.07 -7.50 2.07
CA ALA A 674 -30.33 -8.01 3.23
C ALA A 674 -29.32 -9.10 2.81
N GLY A 675 -28.14 -9.11 3.43
CA GLY A 675 -27.02 -9.98 3.06
C GLY A 675 -26.14 -9.46 1.92
N SER A 676 -26.47 -8.32 1.30
CA SER A 676 -25.60 -7.68 0.31
C SER A 676 -24.40 -7.03 0.99
N ILE A 677 -23.20 -7.28 0.47
CA ILE A 677 -21.94 -6.69 0.94
C ILE A 677 -20.95 -6.59 -0.21
N GLY A 678 -20.15 -5.52 -0.25
CA GLY A 678 -19.05 -5.36 -1.19
C GLY A 678 -18.95 -3.95 -1.74
N GLY A 679 -18.16 -3.78 -2.79
CA GLY A 679 -17.98 -2.49 -3.44
C GLY A 679 -17.19 -2.61 -4.75
N PRO A 680 -17.01 -1.49 -5.46
CA PRO A 680 -17.66 -0.20 -5.20
C PRO A 680 -19.17 -0.24 -5.50
N VAL A 681 -19.92 0.67 -4.88
CA VAL A 681 -21.25 1.06 -5.38
C VAL A 681 -21.04 2.11 -6.45
N THR A 682 -21.62 1.88 -7.62
CA THR A 682 -21.57 2.82 -8.75
C THR A 682 -22.95 3.46 -8.95
N ILE A 683 -22.99 4.78 -8.96
CA ILE A 683 -24.18 5.58 -9.25
C ILE A 683 -23.99 6.19 -10.64
N THR A 684 -24.78 5.77 -11.63
CA THR A 684 -24.78 6.35 -12.98
C THR A 684 -26.08 7.04 -13.29
N SER A 685 -26.02 8.14 -14.04
CA SER A 685 -27.20 8.88 -14.46
C SER A 685 -27.00 9.60 -15.79
N ASP A 686 -28.10 9.80 -16.52
CA ASP A 686 -28.14 10.60 -17.75
C ASP A 686 -28.12 12.12 -17.49
N GLN A 687 -28.30 12.55 -16.25
CA GLN A 687 -28.12 13.93 -15.78
C GLN A 687 -27.15 13.93 -14.59
N PRO A 688 -26.41 15.04 -14.36
CA PRO A 688 -25.58 15.16 -13.16
C PRO A 688 -26.42 15.09 -11.88
N VAL A 689 -26.05 14.20 -10.95
CA VAL A 689 -26.67 14.05 -9.64
C VAL A 689 -25.61 14.08 -8.54
N ILE A 690 -26.03 14.44 -7.33
CA ILE A 690 -25.23 14.32 -6.11
C ILE A 690 -25.67 13.04 -5.42
N ALA A 691 -24.73 12.31 -4.79
CA ALA A 691 -25.06 11.12 -4.04
C ALA A 691 -24.22 11.01 -2.77
N ALA A 692 -24.72 10.30 -1.76
CA ALA A 692 -23.96 9.97 -0.56
C ALA A 692 -24.41 8.61 0.00
N SER A 693 -23.51 7.90 0.66
CA SER A 693 -23.88 6.76 1.49
C SER A 693 -24.18 7.19 2.91
N ARG A 694 -25.07 6.46 3.57
CA ARG A 694 -25.41 6.62 4.97
C ARG A 694 -25.40 5.30 5.69
N VAL A 695 -24.47 5.19 6.61
CA VAL A 695 -24.22 3.99 7.39
C VAL A 695 -24.70 4.21 8.81
N GLN A 696 -25.53 3.29 9.27
CA GLN A 696 -25.93 3.12 10.67
C GLN A 696 -25.27 1.85 11.20
N TYR A 697 -24.27 2.01 12.05
CA TYR A 697 -23.53 0.93 12.68
C TYR A 697 -23.78 0.95 14.18
N PHE A 698 -24.44 -0.08 14.71
CA PHE A 698 -25.03 -0.13 16.04
C PHE A 698 -25.87 1.12 16.33
N GLN A 699 -25.47 1.95 17.29
CA GLN A 699 -26.11 3.22 17.63
C GLN A 699 -25.28 4.41 17.14
N THR A 700 -24.56 4.24 16.03
CA THR A 700 -23.72 5.28 15.43
C THR A 700 -24.09 5.53 13.97
N PHE A 701 -23.75 6.72 13.48
CA PHE A 701 -24.12 7.21 12.16
C PHE A 701 -22.92 7.83 11.46
N ASN A 702 -22.76 7.58 10.16
CA ASN A 702 -21.78 8.24 9.31
C ASN A 702 -22.36 8.44 7.90
N GLU A 703 -22.17 9.63 7.34
CA GLU A 703 -22.52 9.97 5.97
C GLU A 703 -21.25 10.32 5.17
N VAL A 704 -21.15 9.76 3.97
CA VAL A 704 -20.00 9.94 3.08
C VAL A 704 -20.49 10.33 1.68
N PRO A 705 -20.15 11.52 1.16
CA PRO A 705 -20.46 11.90 -0.21
C PRO A 705 -19.87 10.91 -1.21
N ALA A 706 -20.54 10.66 -2.34
CA ALA A 706 -19.99 9.88 -3.44
C ALA A 706 -18.94 10.71 -4.19
N ALA A 707 -17.89 10.04 -4.70
CA ALA A 707 -16.74 10.67 -5.35
C ALA A 707 -16.69 10.41 -6.86
#